data_AF-A0AAE3JH24-F1
#
_entry.id   AF-A0AAE3JH24-F1
#
_cell.length_a   1.000
_cell.length_b   1.000
_cell.length_c   1.000
_cell.angle_alpha   90.00
_cell.angle_beta   90.00
_cell.angle_gamma   90.00
#
_symmetry.space_group_name_H-M   'P 1'
#
loop_
_entity.id
_entity.type
_entity.pdbx_description
1 polymer ?
#
loop_
_entity_poly.entity_id
_entity_poly.type
_entity_poly.pdbx_seq_one_letter_code
_entity_poly.pdbx_strand_id
1 'polypeptide(L)'
;MKKTVFPVILAAVFLVGFASCASSGDSARGEGAAINSKTVEMINSNCYEVVAKKPTSDSLSYEAEPHWNLLDFKERNDPYIGLGTAFAVSRTELVTAAHVLGLDRDSLVFTERYIRQKIRTGSGKTEEIVREIDTVVSYSSNRDYVVFTVKDFECSSWFEIADEAQFNKTIYTAGNAYGEGIVIREGRLLDTLPEPENGEWEYLKSSIATNPGNSGGPLLDSSFKVIGIVLSKKDDFCYALGMKDIIPGKAILYSRLNFGFSIFTKKLTRTTVKETALPMPYRDLVQWLSLRNREIASEGMAALLEENRDDLFPNGPNSLKVLNSIYVSAFPQLCLQGSNDNSWFMSNIQANSSDIGENGKVYWGEPYENSGIFFLDIEHPDSVSPAEYTDNPRILMDHIVKGIKYERKVTSSDIGVRITSMGDPLYTGSHVDRWGRRWDIHQWLMEYADQMIIIFSTPTPQGVSLLYKDISSADRTDWMWDMKHLVDFVGISYMGTLEEWKAFFARPDFLSGPLKQMSFSYENGKTAALDAGDFSLKAFDPVVPIEDKTLMLINLNFLLKNDEPVWDVRRAILAEGSDPNNFAYIMRMTEPDPRLPKTFHDEWQNYALERKHPYSGVPYVEEGNSKAGKIHGTFILDSVTMPKNKNLFFIFLGKSGLVSNDTMTGALRSLEENIAIR
;
A
#
# COMPACT_ATOMS: atom_id res chain seq x y z
N MET A 1 19.34 -8.00 8.00
CA MET A 1 19.42 -8.22 6.53
C MET A 1 18.66 -9.48 6.13
N LYS A 2 17.33 -9.40 6.06
CA LYS A 2 16.47 -10.33 5.33
C LYS A 2 15.53 -9.42 4.54
N LYS A 3 15.82 -9.22 3.26
CA LYS A 3 14.98 -8.42 2.36
C LYS A 3 13.71 -9.22 2.10
N THR A 4 12.58 -8.77 2.62
CA THR A 4 11.27 -9.34 2.29
C THR A 4 10.83 -8.66 0.99
N VAL A 5 11.20 -9.27 -0.14
CA VAL A 5 10.73 -8.88 -1.48
C VAL A 5 9.26 -9.27 -1.57
N PHE A 6 8.36 -8.29 -1.74
CA PHE A 6 6.97 -8.53 -2.14
C PHE A 6 6.95 -9.33 -3.46
N PRO A 7 6.06 -10.32 -3.63
CA PRO A 7 6.04 -11.12 -4.85
C PRO A 7 5.43 -10.28 -5.97
N VAL A 8 6.29 -9.64 -6.76
CA VAL A 8 5.99 -9.43 -8.17
C VAL A 8 5.76 -10.84 -8.73
N ILE A 9 4.55 -11.14 -9.20
CA ILE A 9 4.31 -12.34 -10.01
C ILE A 9 4.99 -12.07 -11.36
N LEU A 10 6.31 -12.22 -11.39
CA LEU A 10 7.08 -12.48 -12.59
C LEU A 10 7.58 -13.91 -12.46
N ALA A 11 7.27 -14.72 -13.48
CA ALA A 11 7.73 -16.10 -13.59
C ALA A 11 9.26 -16.14 -13.47
N ALA A 12 9.76 -16.59 -12.31
CA ALA A 12 11.18 -16.77 -12.08
C ALA A 12 11.68 -18.00 -12.85
N VAL A 13 12.49 -17.76 -13.90
CA VAL A 13 13.24 -18.77 -14.62
C VAL A 13 14.39 -19.28 -13.72
N PHE A 14 14.28 -20.51 -13.22
CA PHE A 14 15.39 -21.20 -12.55
C PHE A 14 16.22 -21.96 -13.59
N LEU A 15 17.44 -21.50 -13.82
CA LEU A 15 18.50 -22.22 -14.53
C LEU A 15 19.20 -23.18 -13.54
N VAL A 16 18.96 -24.48 -13.67
CA VAL A 16 19.71 -25.52 -12.96
C VAL A 16 20.52 -26.32 -13.97
N GLY A 17 21.84 -26.19 -13.90
CA GLY A 17 22.78 -27.04 -14.62
C GLY A 17 22.80 -28.44 -14.03
N PHE A 18 22.50 -29.44 -14.85
CA PHE A 18 22.60 -30.85 -14.47
C PHE A 18 24.05 -31.33 -14.65
N ALA A 19 24.68 -31.75 -13.55
CA ALA A 19 25.75 -32.74 -13.56
C ALA A 19 25.10 -34.13 -13.45
N SER A 20 25.32 -34.97 -14.45
CA SER A 20 24.78 -36.33 -14.49
C SER A 20 25.56 -37.25 -13.54
N CYS A 21 24.84 -38.00 -12.71
CA CYS A 21 25.32 -39.25 -12.14
C CYS A 21 24.29 -40.31 -12.46
N ALA A 22 24.67 -41.21 -13.36
CA ALA A 22 23.91 -42.39 -13.71
C ALA A 22 23.91 -43.36 -12.53
N SER A 23 22.72 -43.77 -12.09
CA SER A 23 22.57 -45.06 -11.42
C SER A 23 21.35 -45.78 -12.00
N SER A 24 21.63 -46.94 -12.57
CA SER A 24 20.67 -47.88 -13.14
C SER A 24 20.01 -48.67 -12.02
N GLY A 25 18.68 -48.60 -11.94
CA GLY A 25 17.86 -49.48 -11.11
C GLY A 25 16.57 -49.80 -11.85
N ASP A 26 16.56 -50.95 -12.53
CA ASP A 26 15.36 -51.52 -13.15
C ASP A 26 14.31 -51.81 -12.08
N SER A 27 13.14 -51.18 -12.22
CA SER A 27 11.92 -51.58 -11.53
C SER A 27 10.80 -51.70 -12.55
N ALA A 28 10.02 -52.78 -12.39
CA ALA A 28 9.09 -53.33 -13.36
C ALA A 28 8.07 -52.30 -13.89
N ARG A 29 8.07 -52.11 -15.21
CA ARG A 29 7.05 -51.35 -15.94
C ARG A 29 5.73 -52.11 -15.93
N GLY A 30 4.72 -51.58 -15.23
CA GLY A 30 3.33 -51.96 -15.44
C GLY A 30 2.87 -51.53 -16.84
N GLU A 31 2.02 -52.34 -17.46
CA GLU A 31 1.45 -52.13 -18.79
C GLU A 31 0.70 -50.78 -18.87
N GLY A 32 1.35 -49.76 -19.41
CA GLY A 32 0.73 -48.53 -19.91
C GLY A 32 0.74 -48.53 -21.44
N ALA A 33 -0.26 -47.92 -22.07
CA ALA A 33 -0.24 -47.70 -23.51
C ALA A 33 0.99 -46.85 -23.88
N ALA A 34 1.82 -47.32 -24.81
CA ALA A 34 2.98 -46.56 -25.25
C ALA A 34 2.54 -45.23 -25.90
N ILE A 35 3.13 -44.10 -25.47
CA ILE A 35 2.92 -42.79 -26.10
C ILE A 35 3.39 -42.89 -27.55
N ASN A 36 2.44 -42.97 -28.48
CA ASN A 36 2.68 -43.02 -29.92
C ASN A 36 2.35 -41.67 -30.57
N SER A 37 2.73 -41.50 -31.84
CA SER A 37 2.53 -40.25 -32.58
C SER A 37 1.07 -39.79 -32.62
N LYS A 38 0.11 -40.71 -32.79
CA LYS A 38 -1.33 -40.40 -32.78
C LYS A 38 -1.81 -39.85 -31.44
N THR A 39 -1.28 -40.39 -30.34
CA THR A 39 -1.60 -39.93 -28.99
C THR A 39 -1.07 -38.52 -28.76
N VAL A 40 0.17 -38.26 -29.16
CA VAL A 40 0.78 -36.93 -29.09
C VAL A 40 -0.01 -35.93 -29.93
N GLU A 41 -0.42 -36.31 -31.14
CA GLU A 41 -1.25 -35.47 -32.02
C GLU A 41 -2.63 -35.16 -31.42
N MET A 42 -3.29 -36.16 -30.83
CA MET A 42 -4.55 -35.97 -30.10
C MET A 42 -4.38 -35.00 -28.93
N ILE A 43 -3.36 -35.19 -28.10
CA ILE A 43 -3.10 -34.31 -26.95
C ILE A 43 -2.82 -32.87 -27.40
N ASN A 44 -1.96 -32.69 -28.41
CA ASN A 44 -1.62 -31.36 -28.94
C ASN A 44 -2.79 -30.66 -29.62
N SER A 45 -3.75 -31.43 -30.14
CA SER A 45 -4.96 -30.87 -30.79
C SER A 45 -6.00 -30.40 -29.78
N ASN A 46 -5.99 -30.97 -28.57
CA ASN A 46 -6.99 -30.75 -27.53
C ASN A 46 -6.48 -29.99 -26.30
N CYS A 47 -5.18 -29.67 -26.23
CA CYS A 47 -4.58 -28.82 -25.19
C CYS A 47 -4.18 -27.47 -25.77
N TYR A 48 -4.44 -26.41 -25.01
CA TYR A 48 -4.19 -25.03 -25.39
C TYR A 48 -3.42 -24.32 -24.29
N GLU A 49 -2.51 -23.42 -24.68
CA GLU A 49 -1.92 -22.48 -23.73
C GLU A 49 -2.93 -21.39 -23.42
N VAL A 50 -3.05 -21.00 -22.16
CA VAL A 50 -3.80 -19.81 -21.77
C VAL A 50 -2.85 -18.64 -21.69
N VAL A 51 -3.19 -17.53 -22.33
CA VAL A 51 -2.33 -16.35 -22.43
C VAL A 51 -3.06 -15.04 -22.18
N ALA A 52 -2.31 -14.02 -21.74
CA ALA A 52 -2.73 -12.62 -21.75
C ALA A 52 -1.89 -11.84 -22.76
N LYS A 53 -2.47 -10.79 -23.35
CA LYS A 53 -1.75 -9.90 -24.25
C LYS A 53 -0.85 -8.96 -23.45
N LYS A 54 0.38 -8.75 -23.89
CA LYS A 54 1.27 -7.74 -23.31
C LYS A 54 0.73 -6.34 -23.58
N PRO A 55 0.94 -5.38 -22.66
CA PRO A 55 0.61 -3.98 -22.91
C PRO A 55 1.36 -3.49 -24.15
N THR A 56 0.66 -2.75 -25.01
CA THR A 56 1.22 -2.13 -26.22
C THR A 56 1.53 -0.64 -26.05
N SER A 57 1.18 -0.07 -24.89
CA SER A 57 1.41 1.30 -24.50
C SER A 57 2.24 1.34 -23.22
N ASP A 58 3.04 2.38 -23.08
CA ASP A 58 3.86 2.66 -21.91
C ASP A 58 3.86 4.19 -21.75
N SER A 59 3.17 4.69 -20.74
CA SER A 59 3.01 6.13 -20.54
C SER A 59 4.20 6.79 -19.84
N LEU A 60 5.14 5.97 -19.36
CA LEU A 60 6.29 6.40 -18.58
C LEU A 60 7.44 6.89 -19.47
N SER A 61 8.26 7.77 -18.90
CA SER A 61 9.52 8.21 -19.49
C SER A 61 10.71 7.65 -18.71
N TYR A 62 11.80 7.35 -19.43
CA TYR A 62 12.98 6.69 -18.88
C TYR A 62 14.25 7.52 -19.17
N GLU A 63 15.27 7.38 -18.33
CA GLU A 63 16.56 8.04 -18.57
C GLU A 63 17.31 7.45 -19.78
N ALA A 64 17.01 6.20 -20.14
CA ALA A 64 17.57 5.47 -21.27
C ALA A 64 16.59 4.37 -21.73
N GLU A 65 16.93 3.67 -22.81
CA GLU A 65 16.16 2.48 -23.23
C GLU A 65 16.28 1.35 -22.19
N PRO A 66 15.18 0.67 -21.81
CA PRO A 66 15.23 -0.50 -20.94
C PRO A 66 16.13 -1.61 -21.51
N HIS A 67 16.73 -2.41 -20.62
CA HIS A 67 17.70 -3.45 -20.98
C HIS A 67 17.06 -4.71 -21.60
N TRP A 68 16.29 -4.54 -22.67
CA TRP A 68 15.54 -5.62 -23.34
C TRP A 68 16.39 -6.80 -23.79
N ASN A 69 17.70 -6.63 -23.94
CA ASN A 69 18.64 -7.70 -24.26
C ASN A 69 18.87 -8.70 -23.12
N LEU A 70 18.41 -8.39 -21.89
CA LEU A 70 18.44 -9.33 -20.76
C LEU A 70 17.32 -10.37 -20.81
N LEU A 71 16.27 -10.12 -21.61
CA LEU A 71 15.21 -11.10 -21.86
C LEU A 71 15.61 -12.00 -23.04
N ASP A 72 15.18 -13.26 -22.96
CA ASP A 72 15.33 -14.19 -24.07
C ASP A 72 14.62 -13.64 -25.31
N PHE A 73 15.21 -13.87 -26.49
CA PHE A 73 14.69 -13.34 -27.75
C PHE A 73 13.22 -13.73 -27.96
N LYS A 74 12.85 -14.97 -27.60
CA LYS A 74 11.48 -15.45 -27.71
C LYS A 74 10.54 -14.69 -26.77
N GLU A 75 10.92 -14.56 -25.50
CA GLU A 75 10.11 -13.86 -24.50
C GLU A 75 9.93 -12.39 -24.88
N ARG A 76 11.00 -11.69 -25.24
CA ARG A 76 10.95 -10.27 -25.64
C ARG A 76 9.99 -10.01 -26.80
N ASN A 77 9.96 -10.91 -27.79
CA ASN A 77 9.21 -10.69 -29.03
C ASN A 77 7.84 -11.39 -29.07
N ASP A 78 7.51 -12.25 -28.08
CA ASP A 78 6.18 -12.83 -27.96
C ASP A 78 5.20 -11.74 -27.48
N PRO A 79 4.13 -11.41 -28.22
CA PRO A 79 3.15 -10.41 -27.80
C PRO A 79 2.26 -10.90 -26.65
N TYR A 80 2.42 -12.14 -26.21
CA TYR A 80 1.63 -12.75 -25.16
C TYR A 80 2.49 -13.21 -23.97
N ILE A 81 1.85 -13.27 -22.80
CA ILE A 81 2.38 -13.85 -21.56
C ILE A 81 1.64 -15.17 -21.32
N GLY A 82 2.38 -16.26 -21.16
CA GLY A 82 1.81 -17.57 -20.80
C GLY A 82 1.37 -17.61 -19.35
N LEU A 83 0.14 -18.07 -19.11
CA LEU A 83 -0.48 -18.15 -17.78
C LEU A 83 -0.63 -19.60 -17.30
N GLY A 84 -0.94 -20.51 -18.21
CA GLY A 84 -1.20 -21.91 -17.89
C GLY A 84 -1.69 -22.69 -19.09
N THR A 85 -2.44 -23.77 -18.84
CA THR A 85 -2.98 -24.67 -19.85
C THR A 85 -4.50 -24.79 -19.71
N ALA A 86 -5.21 -24.98 -20.82
CA ALA A 86 -6.61 -25.40 -20.87
C ALA A 86 -6.76 -26.60 -21.81
N PHE A 87 -7.86 -27.36 -21.70
CA PHE A 87 -8.12 -28.49 -22.58
C PHE A 87 -9.59 -28.64 -22.94
N ALA A 88 -9.87 -29.19 -24.12
CA ALA A 88 -11.23 -29.41 -24.62
C ALA A 88 -11.88 -30.65 -24.01
N VAL A 89 -13.12 -30.50 -23.54
CA VAL A 89 -13.95 -31.59 -22.98
C VAL A 89 -15.24 -31.84 -23.77
N SER A 90 -15.59 -30.92 -24.67
CA SER A 90 -16.70 -31.07 -25.61
C SER A 90 -16.41 -30.32 -26.90
N ARG A 91 -17.38 -30.27 -27.81
CA ARG A 91 -17.29 -29.49 -29.05
C ARG A 91 -17.09 -27.99 -28.80
N THR A 92 -17.53 -27.48 -27.66
CA THR A 92 -17.55 -26.02 -27.39
C THR A 92 -16.88 -25.63 -26.09
N GLU A 93 -16.69 -26.56 -25.15
CA GLU A 93 -16.23 -26.25 -23.80
C GLU A 93 -14.79 -26.67 -23.58
N LEU A 94 -14.05 -25.76 -22.96
CA LEU A 94 -12.70 -25.96 -22.46
C LEU A 94 -12.70 -25.82 -20.94
N VAL A 95 -11.74 -26.48 -20.30
CA VAL A 95 -11.55 -26.47 -18.85
C VAL A 95 -10.13 -26.01 -18.52
N THR A 96 -10.00 -25.22 -17.46
CA THR A 96 -8.72 -24.88 -16.84
C THR A 96 -8.90 -24.66 -15.33
N ALA A 97 -7.80 -24.39 -14.62
CA ALA A 97 -7.84 -24.01 -13.21
C ALA A 97 -8.25 -22.54 -13.07
N ALA A 98 -8.99 -22.19 -12.01
CA ALA A 98 -9.50 -20.83 -11.83
C ALA A 98 -8.35 -19.80 -11.70
N HIS A 99 -7.28 -20.16 -11.00
CA HIS A 99 -6.11 -19.29 -10.81
C HIS A 99 -5.34 -19.00 -12.10
N VAL A 100 -5.50 -19.82 -13.15
CA VAL A 100 -4.87 -19.58 -14.47
C VAL A 100 -5.50 -18.37 -15.15
N LEU A 101 -6.81 -18.18 -15.01
CA LEU A 101 -7.51 -17.00 -15.52
C LEU A 101 -7.43 -15.81 -14.56
N GLY A 102 -7.44 -16.08 -13.25
CA GLY A 102 -7.41 -15.05 -12.21
C GLY A 102 -8.65 -14.15 -12.28
N LEU A 103 -9.84 -14.74 -12.46
CA LEU A 103 -11.10 -14.00 -12.69
C LEU A 103 -11.52 -13.11 -11.52
N ASP A 104 -10.98 -13.38 -10.34
CA ASP A 104 -11.20 -12.64 -9.11
C ASP A 104 -10.30 -11.41 -8.96
N ARG A 105 -9.42 -11.15 -9.94
CA ARG A 105 -8.51 -10.01 -10.01
C ARG A 105 -8.91 -9.04 -11.12
N ASP A 106 -9.33 -7.84 -10.74
CA ASP A 106 -9.72 -6.78 -11.68
C ASP A 106 -8.52 -5.99 -12.23
N SER A 107 -7.64 -6.68 -12.98
CA SER A 107 -6.48 -6.05 -13.61
C SER A 107 -6.91 -4.97 -14.62
N LEU A 108 -6.25 -3.82 -14.58
CA LEU A 108 -6.42 -2.75 -15.56
C LEU A 108 -5.62 -2.97 -16.85
N VAL A 109 -4.61 -3.85 -16.82
CA VAL A 109 -3.74 -4.13 -17.97
C VAL A 109 -4.16 -5.43 -18.67
N PHE A 110 -4.37 -6.49 -17.89
CA PHE A 110 -4.70 -7.80 -18.40
C PHE A 110 -6.21 -8.03 -18.28
N THR A 111 -6.99 -7.31 -19.10
CA THR A 111 -8.45 -7.34 -19.07
C THR A 111 -9.06 -8.51 -19.85
N GLU A 112 -8.41 -8.97 -20.92
CA GLU A 112 -8.83 -10.12 -21.72
C GLU A 112 -7.91 -11.33 -21.53
N ARG A 113 -8.43 -12.52 -21.85
CA ARG A 113 -7.70 -13.79 -21.86
C ARG A 113 -7.94 -14.52 -23.16
N TYR A 114 -6.93 -15.27 -23.58
CA TYR A 114 -6.94 -15.99 -24.84
C TYR A 114 -6.48 -17.42 -24.63
N ILE A 115 -6.94 -18.30 -25.51
CA ILE A 115 -6.27 -19.57 -25.75
C ILE A 115 -5.34 -19.43 -26.96
N ARG A 116 -4.19 -20.09 -26.88
CA ARG A 116 -3.18 -20.15 -27.93
C ARG A 116 -2.84 -21.59 -28.27
N GLN A 117 -2.83 -21.87 -29.57
CA GLN A 117 -2.36 -23.14 -30.13
C GLN A 117 -1.17 -22.89 -31.06
N LYS A 118 -0.13 -23.72 -30.93
CA LYS A 118 1.04 -23.73 -31.82
C LYS A 118 1.09 -25.07 -32.54
N ILE A 119 0.81 -25.05 -33.84
CA ILE A 119 0.71 -26.25 -34.68
C ILE A 119 1.94 -26.30 -35.58
N ARG A 120 2.72 -27.37 -35.48
CA ARG A 120 3.84 -27.60 -36.40
C ARG A 120 3.31 -28.24 -37.69
N THR A 121 3.44 -27.53 -38.80
CA THR A 121 3.00 -28.03 -40.10
C THR A 121 4.01 -29.03 -40.67
N GLY A 122 3.58 -29.81 -41.65
CA GLY A 122 4.44 -30.78 -42.35
C GLY A 122 5.66 -30.17 -43.06
N SER A 123 5.67 -28.85 -43.28
CA SER A 123 6.83 -28.11 -43.82
C SER A 123 7.85 -27.70 -42.75
N GLY A 124 7.59 -28.01 -41.48
CA GLY A 124 8.44 -27.64 -40.34
C GLY A 124 8.17 -26.24 -39.80
N LYS A 125 7.26 -25.45 -40.40
CA LYS A 125 6.81 -24.15 -39.91
C LYS A 125 5.85 -24.33 -38.72
N THR A 126 5.87 -23.42 -37.76
CA THR A 126 4.86 -23.38 -36.70
C THR A 126 3.82 -22.33 -37.06
N GLU A 127 2.56 -22.73 -37.14
CA GLU A 127 1.40 -21.84 -37.23
C GLU A 127 0.87 -21.58 -35.83
N GLU A 128 0.56 -20.31 -35.55
CA GLU A 128 0.06 -19.87 -34.26
C GLU A 128 -1.36 -19.35 -34.43
N ILE A 129 -2.27 -19.87 -33.61
CA ILE A 129 -3.67 -19.47 -33.59
C ILE A 129 -4.00 -19.01 -32.18
N VAL A 130 -4.49 -17.77 -32.06
CA VAL A 130 -4.89 -17.18 -30.78
C VAL A 130 -6.35 -16.78 -30.87
N ARG A 131 -7.15 -17.16 -29.87
CA ARG A 131 -8.59 -16.89 -29.82
C ARG A 131 -9.00 -16.42 -28.44
N GLU A 132 -9.89 -15.44 -28.40
CA GLU A 132 -10.36 -14.84 -27.15
C GLU A 132 -11.37 -15.76 -26.43
N ILE A 133 -11.26 -15.82 -25.11
CA ILE A 133 -12.26 -16.47 -24.26
C ILE A 133 -13.57 -15.68 -24.34
N ASP A 134 -14.70 -16.38 -24.47
CA ASP A 134 -16.02 -15.78 -24.68
C ASP A 134 -16.85 -15.77 -23.40
N THR A 135 -17.31 -16.96 -23.00
CA THR A 135 -18.33 -17.13 -21.97
C THR A 135 -17.85 -18.14 -20.92
N VAL A 136 -18.08 -17.85 -19.64
CA VAL A 136 -17.83 -18.78 -18.54
C VAL A 136 -19.11 -19.56 -18.24
N VAL A 137 -19.00 -20.88 -18.19
CA VAL A 137 -20.12 -21.83 -18.05
C VAL A 137 -20.18 -22.41 -16.64
N SER A 138 -19.03 -22.60 -15.97
CA SER A 138 -18.95 -23.05 -14.57
C SER A 138 -17.68 -22.47 -13.93
N TYR A 139 -17.73 -22.09 -12.66
CA TYR A 139 -16.60 -21.50 -11.94
C TYR A 139 -16.68 -21.78 -10.44
N SER A 140 -15.53 -22.06 -9.81
CA SER A 140 -15.42 -22.13 -8.36
C SER A 140 -14.04 -21.66 -7.90
N SER A 141 -13.99 -20.66 -7.01
CA SER A 141 -12.73 -20.18 -6.44
C SER A 141 -12.11 -21.17 -5.47
N ASN A 142 -12.90 -21.89 -4.64
CA ASN A 142 -12.39 -22.86 -3.68
C ASN A 142 -12.05 -24.22 -4.28
N ARG A 143 -12.76 -24.67 -5.32
CA ARG A 143 -12.39 -25.89 -6.07
C ARG A 143 -11.37 -25.62 -7.18
N ASP A 144 -11.08 -24.35 -7.46
CA ASP A 144 -10.06 -23.89 -8.40
C ASP A 144 -10.28 -24.40 -9.84
N TYR A 145 -11.49 -24.25 -10.37
CA TYR A 145 -11.78 -24.59 -11.77
C TYR A 145 -12.58 -23.51 -12.47
N VAL A 146 -12.47 -23.52 -13.81
CA VAL A 146 -13.34 -22.78 -14.70
C VAL A 146 -13.59 -23.57 -15.99
N VAL A 147 -14.85 -23.60 -16.41
CA VAL A 147 -15.31 -24.16 -17.70
C VAL A 147 -15.77 -22.98 -18.55
N PHE A 148 -15.30 -22.89 -19.79
CA PHE A 148 -15.53 -21.73 -20.66
C PHE A 148 -15.62 -22.10 -22.13
N THR A 149 -16.17 -21.18 -22.93
CA THR A 149 -16.20 -21.22 -24.39
C THR A 149 -15.26 -20.18 -24.99
N VAL A 150 -14.99 -20.29 -26.29
CA VAL A 150 -14.07 -19.42 -27.04
C VAL A 150 -14.79 -18.84 -28.24
N LYS A 151 -14.53 -17.56 -28.55
CA LYS A 151 -15.22 -16.85 -29.64
C LYS A 151 -14.98 -17.54 -30.98
N ASP A 152 -16.06 -17.75 -31.72
CA ASP A 152 -16.06 -18.30 -33.09
C ASP A 152 -15.22 -19.58 -33.24
N PHE A 153 -15.25 -20.44 -32.21
CA PHE A 153 -14.43 -21.65 -32.16
C PHE A 153 -15.23 -22.87 -31.71
N GLU A 154 -15.10 -23.94 -32.49
CA GLU A 154 -15.54 -25.27 -32.12
C GLU A 154 -14.35 -26.22 -32.18
N CYS A 155 -14.21 -27.06 -31.17
CA CYS A 155 -13.21 -28.10 -31.10
C CYS A 155 -13.55 -29.23 -32.07
N SER A 156 -12.61 -29.57 -32.96
CA SER A 156 -12.76 -30.69 -33.91
C SER A 156 -12.65 -32.06 -33.24
N SER A 157 -12.06 -32.11 -32.05
CA SER A 157 -11.99 -33.26 -31.14
C SER A 157 -11.94 -32.76 -29.69
N TRP A 158 -12.10 -33.65 -28.72
CA TRP A 158 -11.97 -33.35 -27.30
C TRP A 158 -11.59 -34.61 -26.53
N PHE A 159 -11.18 -34.47 -25.27
CA PHE A 159 -10.90 -35.61 -24.42
C PHE A 159 -12.20 -36.27 -23.92
N GLU A 160 -12.22 -37.61 -23.90
CA GLU A 160 -13.21 -38.35 -23.12
C GLU A 160 -12.92 -38.19 -21.62
N ILE A 161 -13.97 -38.05 -20.81
CA ILE A 161 -13.86 -38.05 -19.34
C ILE A 161 -13.99 -39.50 -18.86
N ALA A 162 -13.11 -39.92 -17.97
CA ALA A 162 -13.20 -41.24 -17.35
C ALA A 162 -14.25 -41.24 -16.23
N ASP A 163 -14.95 -42.36 -16.05
CA ASP A 163 -15.96 -42.50 -15.00
C ASP A 163 -15.33 -42.47 -13.59
N GLU A 164 -14.15 -43.08 -13.43
CA GLU A 164 -13.45 -43.20 -12.15
C GLU A 164 -11.93 -43.13 -12.31
N ALA A 165 -11.26 -42.61 -11.28
CA ALA A 165 -9.80 -42.61 -11.19
C ALA A 165 -9.30 -43.94 -10.61
N GLN A 166 -8.27 -44.53 -11.22
CA GLN A 166 -7.68 -45.79 -10.77
C GLN A 166 -6.33 -45.57 -10.08
N PHE A 167 -6.24 -45.91 -8.79
CA PHE A 167 -5.02 -45.76 -8.01
C PHE A 167 -3.95 -46.76 -8.40
N ASN A 168 -2.69 -46.39 -8.17
CA ASN A 168 -1.51 -47.19 -8.51
C ASN A 168 -1.41 -47.54 -10.00
N LYS A 169 -2.03 -46.74 -10.86
CA LYS A 169 -1.91 -46.82 -12.32
C LYS A 169 -1.06 -45.69 -12.87
N THR A 170 -0.52 -45.92 -14.06
CA THR A 170 0.17 -44.91 -14.85
C THR A 170 -0.82 -43.83 -15.24
N ILE A 171 -0.41 -42.59 -15.09
CA ILE A 171 -1.16 -41.40 -15.48
C ILE A 171 -0.24 -40.45 -16.25
N TYR A 172 -0.85 -39.56 -17.02
CA TYR A 172 -0.15 -38.54 -17.78
C TYR A 172 -0.69 -37.16 -17.46
N THR A 173 0.14 -36.14 -17.64
CA THR A 173 -0.32 -34.75 -17.74
C THR A 173 0.21 -34.15 -19.03
N ALA A 174 -0.52 -33.19 -19.57
CA ALA A 174 -0.11 -32.38 -20.70
C ALA A 174 -0.24 -30.90 -20.34
N GLY A 175 0.77 -30.10 -20.64
CA GLY A 175 0.71 -28.67 -20.40
C GLY A 175 1.84 -27.90 -21.05
N ASN A 176 1.66 -26.60 -21.23
CA ASN A 176 2.67 -25.76 -21.83
C ASN A 176 3.74 -25.36 -20.80
N ALA A 177 4.70 -26.24 -20.56
CA ALA A 177 5.81 -25.95 -19.66
C ALA A 177 6.69 -24.82 -20.24
N TYR A 178 6.82 -23.72 -19.49
CA TYR A 178 7.67 -22.57 -19.84
C TYR A 178 7.41 -21.94 -21.22
N GLY A 179 6.22 -22.10 -21.79
CA GLY A 179 5.90 -21.56 -23.12
C GLY A 179 6.59 -22.31 -24.28
N GLU A 180 7.24 -23.46 -24.03
CA GLU A 180 7.99 -24.26 -25.01
C GLU A 180 7.10 -25.16 -25.89
N GLY A 181 5.79 -25.19 -25.61
CA GLY A 181 4.82 -26.06 -26.26
C GLY A 181 4.30 -27.12 -25.29
N ILE A 182 3.33 -27.91 -25.75
CA ILE A 182 2.70 -28.93 -24.90
C ILE A 182 3.71 -30.04 -24.59
N VAL A 183 4.02 -30.20 -23.31
CA VAL A 183 4.90 -31.24 -22.76
C VAL A 183 4.04 -32.28 -22.07
N ILE A 184 4.25 -33.55 -22.44
CA ILE A 184 3.57 -34.69 -21.82
C ILE A 184 4.50 -35.29 -20.76
N ARG A 185 4.00 -35.51 -19.55
CA ARG A 185 4.74 -36.15 -18.46
C ARG A 185 3.99 -37.34 -17.91
N GLU A 186 4.75 -38.37 -17.57
CA GLU A 186 4.26 -39.60 -16.98
C GLU A 186 4.46 -39.61 -15.45
N GLY A 187 3.55 -40.26 -14.73
CA GLY A 187 3.72 -40.59 -13.32
C GLY A 187 2.69 -41.63 -12.86
N ARG A 188 2.45 -41.69 -11.55
CA ARG A 188 1.49 -42.63 -10.93
C ARG A 188 0.48 -41.89 -10.07
N LEU A 189 -0.78 -42.31 -10.15
CA LEU A 189 -1.81 -41.86 -9.21
C LEU A 189 -1.63 -42.63 -7.91
N LEU A 190 -1.49 -41.92 -6.80
CA LEU A 190 -1.06 -42.50 -5.53
C LEU A 190 -2.22 -42.67 -4.56
N ASP A 191 -2.94 -41.58 -4.30
CA ASP A 191 -3.98 -41.50 -3.27
C ASP A 191 -4.88 -40.28 -3.50
N THR A 192 -5.80 -40.01 -2.57
CA THR A 192 -6.47 -38.72 -2.46
C THR A 192 -6.01 -37.92 -1.24
N LEU A 193 -6.35 -36.63 -1.22
CA LEU A 193 -6.19 -35.75 -0.08
C LEU A 193 -7.50 -34.97 0.11
N PRO A 194 -8.14 -35.03 1.29
CA PRO A 194 -9.33 -34.23 1.53
C PRO A 194 -9.03 -32.74 1.45
N GLU A 195 -10.04 -31.99 1.02
CA GLU A 195 -10.05 -30.54 1.11
C GLU A 195 -9.69 -30.09 2.54
N PRO A 196 -8.70 -29.18 2.72
CA PRO A 196 -8.13 -28.90 4.05
C PRO A 196 -9.08 -28.28 5.09
N GLU A 197 -10.11 -27.57 4.67
CA GLU A 197 -10.97 -26.79 5.57
C GLU A 197 -12.09 -27.62 6.18
N ASN A 198 -12.91 -28.24 5.34
CA ASN A 198 -14.14 -28.95 5.68
C ASN A 198 -14.17 -30.39 5.15
N GLY A 199 -13.23 -30.77 4.28
CA GLY A 199 -13.19 -32.12 3.68
C GLY A 199 -14.35 -32.39 2.72
N GLU A 200 -14.86 -31.35 2.05
CA GLU A 200 -16.05 -31.47 1.18
C GLU A 200 -15.79 -32.21 -0.13
N TRP A 201 -14.54 -32.30 -0.57
CA TRP A 201 -14.12 -33.07 -1.74
C TRP A 201 -12.71 -33.63 -1.53
N GLU A 202 -12.27 -34.44 -2.49
CA GLU A 202 -10.99 -35.14 -2.46
C GLU A 202 -10.14 -34.71 -3.66
N TYR A 203 -8.93 -34.21 -3.41
CA TYR A 203 -7.94 -33.95 -4.45
C TYR A 203 -7.24 -35.24 -4.85
N LEU A 204 -7.03 -35.45 -6.14
CA LEU A 204 -6.20 -36.56 -6.66
C LEU A 204 -4.72 -36.24 -6.44
N LYS A 205 -4.01 -37.12 -5.73
CA LYS A 205 -2.57 -36.98 -5.44
C LYS A 205 -1.74 -37.91 -6.33
N SER A 206 -0.75 -37.34 -7.02
CA SER A 206 0.11 -38.08 -7.95
C SER A 206 1.60 -37.78 -7.79
N SER A 207 2.44 -38.70 -8.31
CA SER A 207 3.90 -38.56 -8.35
C SER A 207 4.42 -37.78 -9.57
N ILE A 208 3.54 -37.17 -10.37
CA ILE A 208 3.95 -36.45 -11.59
C ILE A 208 4.75 -35.21 -11.21
N ALA A 209 5.92 -35.04 -11.82
CA ALA A 209 6.66 -33.79 -11.75
C ALA A 209 5.92 -32.73 -12.60
N THR A 210 5.48 -31.64 -11.98
CA THR A 210 4.87 -30.50 -12.69
C THR A 210 5.77 -29.27 -12.62
N ASN A 211 5.72 -28.46 -13.67
CA ASN A 211 6.43 -27.18 -13.79
C ASN A 211 5.41 -26.04 -14.00
N PRO A 212 5.80 -24.77 -13.76
CA PRO A 212 5.00 -23.62 -14.18
C PRO A 212 4.53 -23.76 -15.63
N GLY A 213 3.23 -23.52 -15.85
CA GLY A 213 2.57 -23.70 -17.15
C GLY A 213 1.73 -24.97 -17.29
N ASN A 214 1.94 -26.00 -16.45
CA ASN A 214 1.10 -27.21 -16.46
C ASN A 214 -0.25 -27.03 -15.75
N SER A 215 -0.36 -26.04 -14.87
CA SER A 215 -1.61 -25.75 -14.16
C SER A 215 -2.76 -25.49 -15.13
N GLY A 216 -3.92 -26.04 -14.81
CA GLY A 216 -5.11 -26.08 -15.64
C GLY A 216 -5.11 -27.15 -16.74
N GLY A 217 -3.99 -27.83 -16.99
CA GLY A 217 -3.90 -28.92 -17.95
C GLY A 217 -4.60 -30.20 -17.47
N PRO A 218 -4.86 -31.17 -18.38
CA PRO A 218 -5.53 -32.40 -18.01
C PRO A 218 -4.60 -33.33 -17.22
N LEU A 219 -5.21 -34.06 -16.29
CA LEU A 219 -4.67 -35.29 -15.74
C LEU A 219 -5.37 -36.46 -16.44
N LEU A 220 -4.59 -37.30 -17.12
CA LEU A 220 -5.05 -38.37 -18.01
C LEU A 220 -4.74 -39.75 -17.41
N ASP A 221 -5.64 -40.70 -17.60
CA ASP A 221 -5.40 -42.12 -17.29
C ASP A 221 -4.52 -42.81 -18.35
N SER A 222 -4.26 -44.10 -18.16
CA SER A 222 -3.48 -44.92 -19.11
C SER A 222 -4.15 -45.13 -20.49
N SER A 223 -5.42 -44.76 -20.61
CA SER A 223 -6.20 -44.77 -21.86
C SER A 223 -6.37 -43.36 -22.44
N PHE A 224 -5.68 -42.36 -21.88
CA PHE A 224 -5.74 -40.95 -22.28
C PHE A 224 -7.12 -40.31 -22.11
N LYS A 225 -7.93 -40.80 -21.18
CA LYS A 225 -9.16 -40.14 -20.72
C LYS A 225 -8.86 -39.22 -19.55
N VAL A 226 -9.57 -38.09 -19.45
CA VAL A 226 -9.37 -37.10 -18.38
C VAL A 226 -10.00 -37.61 -17.09
N ILE A 227 -9.21 -37.64 -16.02
CA ILE A 227 -9.66 -37.92 -14.65
C ILE A 227 -9.69 -36.65 -13.79
N GLY A 228 -8.97 -35.59 -14.17
CA GLY A 228 -8.97 -34.33 -13.42
C GLY A 228 -8.23 -33.16 -14.05
N ILE A 229 -8.23 -32.04 -13.35
CA ILE A 229 -7.58 -30.77 -13.71
C ILE A 229 -6.35 -30.59 -12.83
N VAL A 230 -5.16 -30.43 -13.40
CA VAL A 230 -3.93 -30.18 -12.63
C VAL A 230 -4.00 -28.79 -11.99
N LEU A 231 -3.85 -28.70 -10.67
CA LEU A 231 -3.94 -27.43 -9.94
C LEU A 231 -2.55 -26.95 -9.48
N SER A 232 -1.91 -27.72 -8.61
CA SER A 232 -0.73 -27.27 -7.88
C SER A 232 0.29 -28.38 -7.61
N LYS A 233 1.51 -27.97 -7.26
CA LYS A 233 2.58 -28.83 -6.73
C LYS A 233 2.80 -28.51 -5.26
N LYS A 234 2.83 -29.52 -4.39
CA LYS A 234 3.24 -29.39 -2.98
C LYS A 234 4.00 -30.64 -2.53
N ASP A 235 5.15 -30.45 -1.86
CA ASP A 235 5.99 -31.51 -1.30
C ASP A 235 6.30 -32.64 -2.32
N ASP A 236 6.72 -32.25 -3.52
CA ASP A 236 6.97 -33.12 -4.68
C ASP A 236 5.78 -33.90 -5.27
N PHE A 237 4.58 -33.72 -4.75
CA PHE A 237 3.35 -34.27 -5.31
C PHE A 237 2.61 -33.25 -6.16
N CYS A 238 1.92 -33.75 -7.18
CA CYS A 238 0.98 -32.99 -7.99
C CYS A 238 -0.46 -33.28 -7.52
N TYR A 239 -1.24 -32.22 -7.33
CA TYR A 239 -2.64 -32.29 -6.92
C TYR A 239 -3.55 -31.86 -8.07
N ALA A 240 -4.63 -32.61 -8.28
CA ALA A 240 -5.63 -32.34 -9.29
C ALA A 240 -7.05 -32.41 -8.71
N LEU A 241 -7.96 -31.60 -9.25
CA LEU A 241 -9.40 -31.72 -8.98
C LEU A 241 -10.00 -32.79 -9.88
N GLY A 242 -10.82 -33.70 -9.33
CA GLY A 242 -11.55 -34.67 -10.14
C GLY A 242 -12.61 -34.00 -11.03
N MET A 243 -12.82 -34.53 -12.25
CA MET A 243 -13.84 -33.97 -13.16
C MET A 243 -15.26 -34.03 -12.58
N LYS A 244 -15.53 -35.01 -11.72
CA LYS A 244 -16.82 -35.19 -11.03
C LYS A 244 -17.14 -34.08 -10.02
N ASP A 245 -16.13 -33.32 -9.58
CA ASP A 245 -16.26 -32.28 -8.55
C ASP A 245 -16.55 -30.89 -9.15
N ILE A 246 -16.67 -30.80 -10.48
CA ILE A 246 -17.21 -29.62 -11.18
C ILE A 246 -18.71 -29.52 -10.90
N ILE A 247 -19.16 -28.31 -10.55
CA ILE A 247 -20.56 -27.99 -10.28
C ILE A 247 -21.10 -27.19 -11.48
N PRO A 248 -21.90 -27.80 -12.37
CA PRO A 248 -22.32 -27.16 -13.61
C PRO A 248 -23.23 -25.94 -13.40
N GLY A 249 -23.09 -24.95 -14.29
CA GLY A 249 -24.04 -23.82 -14.42
C GLY A 249 -23.99 -22.80 -13.28
N LYS A 250 -22.93 -22.81 -12.46
CA LYS A 250 -22.76 -21.89 -11.32
C LYS A 250 -21.38 -21.26 -11.29
N ALA A 251 -21.34 -20.02 -10.84
CA ALA A 251 -20.13 -19.36 -10.35
C ALA A 251 -20.19 -19.31 -8.81
N ILE A 252 -19.19 -19.89 -8.14
CA ILE A 252 -19.08 -19.93 -6.68
C ILE A 252 -17.83 -19.15 -6.26
N LEU A 253 -18.04 -18.01 -5.61
CA LEU A 253 -16.99 -17.25 -4.94
C LEU A 253 -17.01 -17.61 -3.45
N TYR A 254 -16.03 -18.41 -3.05
CA TYR A 254 -15.70 -18.71 -1.67
C TYR A 254 -14.52 -17.86 -1.21
N SER A 255 -14.65 -17.23 -0.05
CA SER A 255 -13.60 -16.40 0.53
C SER A 255 -13.54 -16.58 2.04
N ARG A 256 -12.37 -16.93 2.57
CA ARG A 256 -12.07 -16.95 4.01
C ARG A 256 -10.93 -15.98 4.28
N LEU A 257 -11.28 -14.77 4.73
CA LEU A 257 -10.34 -13.68 4.89
C LEU A 257 -10.08 -13.38 6.35
N ASN A 258 -8.82 -13.01 6.64
CA ASN A 258 -8.40 -12.44 7.91
C ASN A 258 -8.25 -10.94 7.72
N PHE A 259 -9.25 -10.19 8.18
CA PHE A 259 -9.23 -8.75 8.23
C PHE A 259 -8.31 -8.28 9.35
N GLY A 260 -7.56 -7.22 9.07
CA GLY A 260 -6.63 -6.61 10.00
C GLY A 260 -6.14 -5.31 9.40
N PHE A 261 -5.77 -4.36 10.26
CA PHE A 261 -5.18 -3.11 9.81
C PHE A 261 -3.76 -3.00 10.32
N SER A 262 -2.86 -2.45 9.51
CA SER A 262 -1.42 -2.52 9.80
C SER A 262 -0.99 -1.66 11.01
N ILE A 263 -1.90 -0.83 11.52
CA ILE A 263 -1.69 0.08 12.64
C ILE A 263 -2.12 -0.49 14.00
N PHE A 264 -2.81 -1.64 14.02
CA PHE A 264 -3.27 -2.29 15.25
C PHE A 264 -3.27 -3.82 15.17
N THR A 265 -3.37 -4.50 16.32
CA THR A 265 -3.23 -5.96 16.39
C THR A 265 -4.55 -6.72 16.27
N LYS A 266 -5.69 -6.03 16.32
CA LYS A 266 -7.03 -6.64 16.17
C LYS A 266 -7.18 -7.32 14.82
N LYS A 267 -7.82 -8.48 14.84
CA LYS A 267 -8.11 -9.29 13.65
C LYS A 267 -9.56 -9.76 13.68
N LEU A 268 -10.13 -9.95 12.51
CA LEU A 268 -11.44 -10.54 12.32
C LEU A 268 -11.37 -11.55 11.17
N THR A 269 -11.71 -12.80 11.44
CA THR A 269 -11.82 -13.82 10.40
C THR A 269 -13.28 -13.95 9.97
N ARG A 270 -13.56 -13.87 8.67
CA ARG A 270 -14.90 -14.22 8.15
C ARG A 270 -14.78 -15.15 6.95
N THR A 271 -15.72 -16.09 6.90
CA THR A 271 -15.95 -16.93 5.74
C THR A 271 -17.23 -16.44 5.05
N THR A 272 -17.14 -16.22 3.74
CA THR A 272 -18.28 -15.79 2.92
C THR A 272 -18.35 -16.63 1.65
N VAL A 273 -19.58 -16.97 1.25
CA VAL A 273 -19.88 -17.62 -0.03
C VAL A 273 -20.86 -16.74 -0.78
N LYS A 274 -20.56 -16.43 -2.04
CA LYS A 274 -21.46 -15.76 -2.98
C LYS A 274 -21.60 -16.64 -4.22
N GLU A 275 -22.81 -16.71 -4.77
CA GLU A 275 -23.08 -17.50 -5.97
C GLU A 275 -23.88 -16.70 -7.00
N THR A 276 -23.67 -17.02 -8.27
CA THR A 276 -24.55 -16.58 -9.38
C THR A 276 -24.71 -17.70 -10.40
N ALA A 277 -25.81 -17.66 -11.16
CA ALA A 277 -26.05 -18.57 -12.27
C ALA A 277 -25.13 -18.24 -13.47
N LEU A 278 -24.78 -19.27 -14.23
CA LEU A 278 -24.02 -19.22 -15.49
C LEU A 278 -24.82 -19.95 -16.60
N PRO A 279 -24.56 -19.71 -17.90
CA PRO A 279 -23.42 -19.02 -18.49
C PRO A 279 -23.44 -17.49 -18.36
N MET A 280 -22.26 -16.86 -18.37
CA MET A 280 -22.07 -15.40 -18.37
C MET A 280 -20.85 -15.01 -19.22
N PRO A 281 -20.88 -13.90 -19.99
CA PRO A 281 -19.70 -13.41 -20.68
C PRO A 281 -18.51 -13.25 -19.72
N TYR A 282 -17.29 -13.55 -20.21
CA TYR A 282 -16.07 -13.53 -19.41
C TYR A 282 -15.90 -12.23 -18.61
N ARG A 283 -16.07 -11.08 -19.28
CA ARG A 283 -15.89 -9.76 -18.66
C ARG A 283 -16.95 -9.46 -17.61
N ASP A 284 -18.18 -9.92 -17.82
CA ASP A 284 -19.28 -9.72 -16.87
C ASP A 284 -19.04 -10.52 -15.59
N LEU A 285 -18.50 -11.74 -15.70
CA LEU A 285 -18.16 -12.54 -14.53
C LEU A 285 -16.98 -11.94 -13.75
N VAL A 286 -15.94 -11.44 -14.43
CA VAL A 286 -14.83 -10.72 -13.78
C VAL A 286 -15.35 -9.52 -13.00
N GLN A 287 -16.24 -8.71 -13.59
CA GLN A 287 -16.85 -7.57 -12.90
C GLN A 287 -17.69 -8.01 -11.70
N TRP A 288 -18.48 -9.08 -11.84
CA TRP A 288 -19.28 -9.62 -10.75
C TRP A 288 -18.38 -10.09 -9.59
N LEU A 289 -17.34 -10.88 -9.87
CA LEU A 289 -16.40 -11.37 -8.84
C LEU A 289 -15.69 -10.22 -8.14
N SER A 290 -15.20 -9.25 -8.91
CA SER A 290 -14.49 -8.08 -8.39
C SER A 290 -15.38 -7.22 -7.49
N LEU A 291 -16.64 -7.03 -7.86
CA LEU A 291 -17.62 -6.32 -7.04
C LEU A 291 -17.89 -7.07 -5.72
N ARG A 292 -18.07 -8.40 -5.77
CA ARG A 292 -18.33 -9.21 -4.57
C ARG A 292 -17.11 -9.27 -3.64
N ASN A 293 -15.91 -9.39 -4.18
CA ASN A 293 -14.69 -9.33 -3.38
C ASN A 293 -14.57 -7.98 -2.65
N ARG A 294 -14.86 -6.87 -3.33
CA ARG A 294 -14.87 -5.52 -2.72
C ARG A 294 -15.93 -5.38 -1.63
N GLU A 295 -17.13 -5.90 -1.83
CA GLU A 295 -18.18 -5.92 -0.81
C GLU A 295 -17.71 -6.70 0.42
N ILE A 296 -17.18 -7.92 0.24
CA ILE A 296 -16.64 -8.75 1.31
C ILE A 296 -15.51 -8.03 2.06
N ALA A 297 -14.59 -7.40 1.33
CA ALA A 297 -13.45 -6.70 1.91
C ALA A 297 -13.88 -5.49 2.75
N SER A 298 -14.71 -4.62 2.18
CA SER A 298 -15.20 -3.42 2.85
C SER A 298 -16.13 -3.71 4.03
N GLU A 299 -17.03 -4.69 3.92
CA GLU A 299 -17.88 -5.14 5.04
C GLU A 299 -17.06 -5.75 6.17
N GLY A 300 -16.05 -6.56 5.83
CA GLY A 300 -15.16 -7.18 6.81
C GLY A 300 -14.30 -6.16 7.56
N MET A 301 -13.71 -5.20 6.86
CA MET A 301 -12.93 -4.14 7.48
C MET A 301 -13.78 -3.15 8.27
N ALA A 302 -14.96 -2.78 7.77
CA ALA A 302 -15.89 -1.93 8.52
C ALA A 302 -16.34 -2.61 9.82
N ALA A 303 -16.65 -3.92 9.77
CA ALA A 303 -16.98 -4.68 10.96
C ALA A 303 -15.80 -4.78 11.95
N LEU A 304 -14.57 -5.01 11.46
CA LEU A 304 -13.38 -5.00 12.30
C LEU A 304 -13.22 -3.67 13.06
N LEU A 305 -13.41 -2.54 12.38
CA LEU A 305 -13.32 -1.23 13.01
C LEU A 305 -14.45 -0.98 14.01
N GLU A 306 -15.69 -1.35 13.66
CA GLU A 306 -16.85 -1.14 14.53
C GLU A 306 -16.81 -2.05 15.79
N GLU A 307 -16.50 -3.34 15.63
CA GLU A 307 -16.39 -4.31 16.74
C GLU A 307 -15.30 -3.91 17.75
N ASN A 308 -14.32 -3.09 17.34
CA ASN A 308 -13.23 -2.63 18.19
C ASN A 308 -13.28 -1.12 18.48
N ARG A 309 -14.35 -0.43 18.08
CA ARG A 309 -14.43 1.05 18.08
C ARG A 309 -14.07 1.69 19.43
N ASP A 310 -14.49 1.10 20.53
CA ASP A 310 -14.27 1.63 21.89
C ASP A 310 -12.83 1.47 22.40
N ASP A 311 -12.01 0.63 21.76
CA ASP A 311 -10.58 0.41 22.09
C ASP A 311 -9.63 1.00 21.04
N LEU A 312 -10.15 1.34 19.85
CA LEU A 312 -9.37 1.95 18.78
C LEU A 312 -9.22 3.45 18.97
N PHE A 313 -8.05 3.99 18.61
CA PHE A 313 -7.79 5.43 18.63
C PHE A 313 -8.80 6.20 17.76
N PRO A 314 -9.32 7.34 18.23
CA PRO A 314 -8.96 8.06 19.46
C PRO A 314 -9.72 7.66 20.73
N ASN A 315 -10.49 6.58 20.69
CA ASN A 315 -11.33 6.16 21.81
C ASN A 315 -10.55 5.27 22.79
N GLY A 316 -11.19 5.00 23.93
CA GLY A 316 -10.70 4.05 24.91
C GLY A 316 -9.55 4.56 25.78
N PRO A 317 -9.28 3.90 26.92
CA PRO A 317 -8.24 4.30 27.86
C PRO A 317 -6.83 4.20 27.26
N ASN A 318 -6.61 3.31 26.29
CA ASN A 318 -5.32 3.10 25.66
C ASN A 318 -4.88 4.27 24.76
N SER A 319 -5.80 5.16 24.37
CA SER A 319 -5.51 6.35 23.57
C SER A 319 -5.01 7.53 24.40
N LEU A 320 -5.22 7.51 25.72
CA LEU A 320 -4.92 8.63 26.61
C LEU A 320 -3.45 9.05 26.55
N LYS A 321 -2.53 8.10 26.35
CA LYS A 321 -1.11 8.37 26.23
C LYS A 321 -0.83 9.33 25.07
N VAL A 322 -1.35 9.06 23.86
CA VAL A 322 -1.19 9.95 22.71
C VAL A 322 -1.87 11.28 22.94
N LEU A 323 -3.12 11.26 23.43
CA LEU A 323 -3.94 12.47 23.63
C LEU A 323 -3.38 13.44 24.68
N ASN A 324 -2.53 12.95 25.59
CA ASN A 324 -1.85 13.78 26.60
C ASN A 324 -0.39 14.07 26.25
N SER A 325 0.21 13.36 25.29
CA SER A 325 1.61 13.54 24.89
C SER A 325 1.79 14.74 23.97
N ILE A 326 2.99 15.34 24.05
CA ILE A 326 3.45 16.33 23.08
C ILE A 326 4.46 15.64 22.18
N TYR A 327 4.10 15.42 20.92
CA TYR A 327 5.07 15.09 19.87
C TYR A 327 5.39 16.36 19.08
N VAL A 328 6.65 16.54 18.73
CA VAL A 328 7.15 17.67 17.95
C VAL A 328 7.85 17.08 16.74
N SER A 329 7.20 17.15 15.59
CA SER A 329 7.79 16.74 14.31
C SER A 329 7.20 17.59 13.20
N ALA A 330 8.06 18.06 12.29
CA ALA A 330 7.63 18.68 11.04
C ALA A 330 7.23 17.59 10.01
N PHE A 331 7.87 16.42 10.08
CA PHE A 331 7.61 15.30 9.18
C PHE A 331 6.35 14.53 9.64
N PRO A 332 5.45 14.11 8.74
CA PRO A 332 4.21 13.43 9.11
C PRO A 332 4.49 12.12 9.86
N GLN A 333 3.61 11.81 10.83
CA GLN A 333 3.75 10.70 11.76
C GLN A 333 2.50 9.82 11.73
N LEU A 334 2.61 8.55 12.09
CA LEU A 334 1.50 7.62 12.18
C LEU A 334 1.23 7.24 13.64
N CYS A 335 -0.04 7.29 14.05
CA CYS A 335 -0.50 6.78 15.34
C CYS A 335 -0.65 5.25 15.24
N LEU A 336 0.11 4.52 16.05
CA LEU A 336 0.22 3.06 16.04
C LEU A 336 -0.16 2.49 17.40
N GLN A 337 -0.75 1.29 17.40
CA GLN A 337 -1.00 0.54 18.62
C GLN A 337 0.19 -0.35 18.97
N GLY A 338 0.64 -0.28 20.22
CA GLY A 338 1.66 -1.15 20.78
C GLY A 338 1.14 -2.58 20.91
N SER A 339 1.91 -3.55 20.43
CA SER A 339 1.55 -4.97 20.49
C SER A 339 1.59 -5.56 21.91
N ASN A 340 2.31 -4.92 22.84
CA ASN A 340 2.53 -5.43 24.19
C ASN A 340 1.48 -4.96 25.21
N ASP A 341 1.05 -3.69 25.11
CA ASP A 341 0.18 -3.05 26.11
C ASP A 341 -1.09 -2.44 25.49
N ASN A 342 -1.29 -2.60 24.18
CA ASN A 342 -2.37 -1.99 23.39
C ASN A 342 -2.40 -0.46 23.44
N SER A 343 -1.39 0.20 24.03
CA SER A 343 -1.32 1.66 24.12
C SER A 343 -1.00 2.25 22.76
N TRP A 344 -1.58 3.40 22.47
CA TRP A 344 -1.29 4.12 21.24
C TRP A 344 -0.04 4.99 21.40
N PHE A 345 0.73 5.17 20.31
CA PHE A 345 1.90 6.05 20.26
C PHE A 345 2.13 6.58 18.84
N MET A 346 2.86 7.70 18.72
CA MET A 346 3.29 8.22 17.42
C MET A 346 4.57 7.52 16.95
N SER A 347 4.63 7.14 15.68
CA SER A 347 5.66 6.29 15.07
C SER A 347 7.10 6.80 15.15
N ASN A 348 7.32 8.11 15.35
CA ASN A 348 8.64 8.74 15.35
C ASN A 348 9.48 8.40 14.09
N ILE A 349 8.85 8.48 12.92
CA ILE A 349 9.46 8.20 11.62
C ILE A 349 10.70 9.06 11.45
N GLN A 350 11.80 8.40 11.11
CA GLN A 350 13.03 9.05 10.67
C GLN A 350 13.02 9.12 9.15
N ALA A 351 13.14 10.33 8.63
CA ALA A 351 13.13 10.56 7.19
C ALA A 351 14.55 10.53 6.61
N ASN A 352 14.69 9.89 5.47
CA ASN A 352 15.79 10.13 4.54
C ASN A 352 15.46 11.37 3.70
N SER A 353 16.46 11.94 3.03
CA SER A 353 16.26 13.10 2.17
C SER A 353 17.12 13.07 0.91
N SER A 354 16.65 13.74 -0.14
CA SER A 354 17.38 13.97 -1.40
C SER A 354 17.07 15.35 -1.97
N ASP A 355 18.04 15.95 -2.63
CA ASP A 355 17.89 17.21 -3.36
C ASP A 355 17.16 16.98 -4.70
N ILE A 356 16.22 17.86 -5.03
CA ILE A 356 15.50 17.87 -6.32
C ILE A 356 15.78 19.14 -7.14
N GLY A 357 16.79 19.93 -6.78
CA GLY A 357 17.24 21.15 -7.45
C GLY A 357 16.55 22.41 -6.94
N GLU A 358 17.21 23.56 -7.14
CA GLU A 358 16.70 24.90 -6.82
C GLU A 358 16.13 25.00 -5.38
N ASN A 359 16.92 24.52 -4.41
CA ASN A 359 16.57 24.45 -2.98
C ASN A 359 15.43 23.49 -2.62
N GLY A 360 14.81 22.80 -3.59
CA GLY A 360 13.79 21.80 -3.33
C GLY A 360 14.36 20.50 -2.78
N LYS A 361 13.59 19.84 -1.91
CA LYS A 361 13.95 18.56 -1.29
C LYS A 361 12.77 17.62 -1.18
N VAL A 362 13.06 16.32 -1.24
CA VAL A 362 12.10 15.26 -0.90
C VAL A 362 12.61 14.54 0.33
N TYR A 363 11.75 14.40 1.34
CA TYR A 363 11.95 13.59 2.53
C TYR A 363 11.07 12.35 2.44
N TRP A 364 11.55 11.19 2.89
CA TRP A 364 10.74 9.97 2.93
C TRP A 364 11.12 9.03 4.06
N GLY A 365 10.13 8.32 4.59
CA GLY A 365 10.33 7.30 5.62
C GLY A 365 9.16 6.34 5.72
N GLU A 366 9.36 5.25 6.45
CA GLU A 366 8.30 4.28 6.78
C GLU A 366 8.02 4.31 8.29
N PRO A 367 6.76 4.10 8.73
CA PRO A 367 6.38 4.00 10.15
C PRO A 367 7.07 2.84 10.87
N TYR A 368 7.39 1.77 10.16
CA TYR A 368 8.17 0.62 10.63
C TYR A 368 8.70 -0.15 9.42
N GLU A 369 9.74 -0.95 9.66
CA GLU A 369 10.46 -1.67 8.60
C GLU A 369 9.51 -2.54 7.77
N ASN A 370 9.54 -2.38 6.44
CA ASN A 370 8.72 -3.14 5.49
C ASN A 370 7.20 -2.95 5.66
N SER A 371 6.76 -1.80 6.21
CA SER A 371 5.33 -1.46 6.20
C SER A 371 4.79 -1.39 4.77
N GLY A 372 5.65 -1.01 3.81
CA GLY A 372 5.29 -0.81 2.43
C GLY A 372 4.42 0.43 2.21
N ILE A 373 4.23 1.27 3.23
CA ILE A 373 3.53 2.57 3.17
C ILE A 373 4.58 3.63 3.47
N PHE A 374 4.82 4.51 2.50
CA PHE A 374 5.81 5.55 2.63
C PHE A 374 5.13 6.88 2.97
N PHE A 375 5.70 7.57 3.94
CA PHE A 375 5.40 8.95 4.24
C PHE A 375 6.43 9.80 3.52
N LEU A 376 5.98 10.87 2.86
CA LEU A 376 6.84 11.83 2.19
C LEU A 376 6.47 13.25 2.63
N ASP A 377 7.46 14.11 2.59
CA ASP A 377 7.29 15.56 2.68
C ASP A 377 8.17 16.20 1.61
N ILE A 378 7.64 17.19 0.90
CA ILE A 378 8.34 17.83 -0.22
C ILE A 378 8.41 19.33 0.05
N GLU A 379 9.64 19.82 0.11
CA GLU A 379 9.97 21.25 0.02
C GLU A 379 10.04 21.61 -1.47
N HIS A 380 9.22 22.55 -1.90
CA HIS A 380 9.15 22.93 -3.32
C HIS A 380 10.45 23.60 -3.79
N PRO A 381 10.89 23.37 -5.04
CA PRO A 381 11.91 24.19 -5.67
C PRO A 381 11.50 25.67 -5.74
N ASP A 382 12.44 26.61 -5.72
CA ASP A 382 12.18 28.05 -5.78
C ASP A 382 11.37 28.48 -7.02
N SER A 383 11.47 27.73 -8.13
CA SER A 383 10.75 28.00 -9.37
C SER A 383 9.31 27.48 -9.40
N VAL A 384 8.89 26.72 -8.39
CA VAL A 384 7.58 26.06 -8.34
C VAL A 384 6.85 26.56 -7.11
N SER A 385 5.64 27.10 -7.31
CA SER A 385 4.78 27.48 -6.20
C SER A 385 4.14 26.25 -5.53
N PRO A 386 3.83 26.28 -4.22
CA PRO A 386 3.11 25.18 -3.55
C PRO A 386 1.80 24.80 -4.25
N ALA A 387 1.13 25.77 -4.88
CA ALA A 387 -0.11 25.56 -5.62
C ALA A 387 0.06 24.71 -6.88
N GLU A 388 1.22 24.72 -7.52
CA GLU A 388 1.44 23.89 -8.69
C GLU A 388 1.47 22.40 -8.36
N TYR A 389 1.81 22.01 -7.13
CA TYR A 389 1.72 20.61 -6.70
C TYR A 389 0.28 20.12 -6.53
N THR A 390 -0.63 20.98 -6.08
CA THR A 390 -2.05 20.64 -5.95
C THR A 390 -2.77 20.71 -7.30
N ASP A 391 -2.41 21.71 -8.11
CA ASP A 391 -3.12 22.02 -9.34
C ASP A 391 -2.58 21.20 -10.54
N ASN A 392 -1.35 20.68 -10.44
CA ASN A 392 -0.70 19.83 -11.44
C ASN A 392 0.00 18.60 -10.81
N PRO A 393 -0.72 17.48 -10.59
CA PRO A 393 -0.19 16.29 -9.93
C PRO A 393 0.97 15.63 -10.68
N ARG A 394 1.15 15.90 -11.99
CA ARG A 394 2.32 15.41 -12.73
C ARG A 394 3.61 16.04 -12.22
N ILE A 395 3.63 17.34 -11.94
CA ILE A 395 4.82 18.03 -11.39
C ILE A 395 5.20 17.44 -10.03
N LEU A 396 4.20 17.11 -9.20
CA LEU A 396 4.41 16.41 -7.94
C LEU A 396 5.11 15.06 -8.17
N MET A 397 4.55 14.21 -9.04
CA MET A 397 5.12 12.89 -9.30
C MET A 397 6.51 12.94 -9.93
N ASP A 398 6.74 13.86 -10.88
CA ASP A 398 8.04 14.06 -11.52
C ASP A 398 9.12 14.43 -10.49
N HIS A 399 8.78 15.26 -9.49
CA HIS A 399 9.68 15.56 -8.38
C HIS A 399 9.88 14.38 -7.42
N ILE A 400 8.85 13.58 -7.16
CA ILE A 400 8.99 12.35 -6.36
C ILE A 400 9.98 11.39 -7.03
N VAL A 401 9.84 11.09 -8.33
CA VAL A 401 10.76 10.17 -9.03
C VAL A 401 12.14 10.77 -9.29
N LYS A 402 12.28 12.10 -9.22
CA LYS A 402 13.57 12.81 -9.20
C LYS A 402 14.30 12.70 -7.85
N GLY A 403 13.58 12.73 -6.74
CA GLY A 403 14.17 12.56 -5.40
C GLY A 403 14.40 11.09 -5.03
N ILE A 404 13.38 10.26 -5.26
CA ILE A 404 13.35 8.84 -4.92
C ILE A 404 13.58 8.03 -6.18
N LYS A 405 14.66 7.25 -6.20
CA LYS A 405 15.00 6.42 -7.36
C LYS A 405 13.96 5.31 -7.55
N TYR A 406 13.18 5.41 -8.62
CA TYR A 406 12.28 4.36 -9.09
C TYR A 406 12.78 3.82 -10.44
N GLU A 407 12.79 2.50 -10.61
CA GLU A 407 13.48 1.83 -11.72
C GLU A 407 12.55 0.84 -12.42
N ARG A 408 12.59 0.82 -13.75
CA ARG A 408 12.04 -0.29 -14.53
C ARG A 408 13.07 -1.39 -14.67
N LYS A 409 12.70 -2.59 -14.25
CA LYS A 409 13.49 -3.81 -14.40
C LYS A 409 12.82 -4.74 -15.38
N VAL A 410 13.58 -5.31 -16.31
CA VAL A 410 13.07 -6.32 -17.24
C VAL A 410 13.26 -7.75 -16.73
N THR A 411 14.24 -7.97 -15.84
CA THR A 411 14.47 -9.25 -15.17
C THR A 411 14.83 -9.03 -13.69
N SER A 412 14.81 -10.09 -12.88
CA SER A 412 15.18 -9.99 -11.46
C SER A 412 16.64 -9.62 -11.21
N SER A 413 17.53 -9.91 -12.17
CA SER A 413 18.95 -9.55 -12.11
C SER A 413 19.27 -8.21 -12.75
N ASP A 414 18.28 -7.57 -13.38
CA ASP A 414 18.44 -6.26 -14.00
C ASP A 414 18.67 -5.19 -12.93
N ILE A 415 19.71 -4.38 -13.13
CA ILE A 415 19.97 -3.20 -12.29
C ILE A 415 18.87 -2.15 -12.45
N GLY A 416 18.13 -2.19 -13.56
CA GLY A 416 17.02 -1.31 -13.88
C GLY A 416 17.44 0.00 -14.53
N VAL A 417 16.47 0.63 -15.21
CA VAL A 417 16.61 1.96 -15.82
C VAL A 417 15.70 2.93 -15.09
N ARG A 418 16.22 4.10 -14.71
CA ARG A 418 15.46 5.08 -13.92
C ARG A 418 14.24 5.58 -14.69
N ILE A 419 13.12 5.66 -13.98
CA ILE A 419 11.89 6.31 -14.44
C ILE A 419 12.01 7.81 -14.14
N THR A 420 11.83 8.64 -15.16
CA THR A 420 11.99 10.11 -15.07
C THR A 420 10.65 10.85 -15.08
N SER A 421 9.57 10.21 -15.54
CA SER A 421 8.21 10.71 -15.41
C SER A 421 7.23 9.53 -15.48
N MET A 422 6.12 9.64 -14.74
CA MET A 422 4.99 8.69 -14.84
C MET A 422 3.83 9.23 -15.69
N GLY A 423 4.00 10.41 -16.31
CA GLY A 423 2.94 11.05 -17.07
C GLY A 423 1.79 11.57 -16.19
N ASP A 424 0.62 11.72 -16.80
CA ASP A 424 -0.57 12.20 -16.11
C ASP A 424 -1.22 11.08 -15.29
N PRO A 425 -1.82 11.38 -14.12
CA PRO A 425 -2.50 10.36 -13.32
C PRO A 425 -3.72 9.81 -14.07
N LEU A 426 -3.97 8.50 -13.89
CA LEU A 426 -5.17 7.82 -14.36
C LEU A 426 -6.42 8.25 -13.59
N TYR A 427 -6.25 8.63 -12.32
CA TYR A 427 -7.33 9.07 -11.44
C TYR A 427 -6.91 10.28 -10.62
N THR A 428 -7.82 11.23 -10.46
CA THR A 428 -7.72 12.33 -9.51
C THR A 428 -9.02 12.42 -8.68
N GLY A 429 -8.88 12.73 -7.39
CA GLY A 429 -9.99 12.84 -6.46
C GLY A 429 -9.59 13.52 -5.16
N SER A 430 -10.48 13.50 -4.19
CA SER A 430 -10.18 14.00 -2.84
C SER A 430 -10.91 13.21 -1.77
N HIS A 431 -10.43 13.33 -0.54
CA HIS A 431 -11.04 12.78 0.66
C HIS A 431 -10.88 13.75 1.82
N VAL A 432 -11.87 13.80 2.71
CA VAL A 432 -11.78 14.54 3.97
C VAL A 432 -11.80 13.51 5.09
N ASP A 433 -10.75 13.51 5.91
CA ASP A 433 -10.61 12.57 7.02
C ASP A 433 -11.45 13.01 8.24
N ARG A 434 -11.43 12.19 9.30
CA ARG A 434 -12.23 12.46 10.51
C ARG A 434 -11.88 13.76 11.23
N TRP A 435 -10.70 14.33 10.96
CA TRP A 435 -10.20 15.56 11.57
C TRP A 435 -10.48 16.80 10.69
N GLY A 436 -11.20 16.61 9.58
CA GLY A 436 -11.53 17.68 8.65
C GLY A 436 -10.37 18.09 7.75
N ARG A 437 -9.32 17.27 7.63
CA ARG A 437 -8.20 17.50 6.71
C ARG A 437 -8.56 17.01 5.33
N ARG A 438 -8.25 17.83 4.32
CA ARG A 438 -8.43 17.46 2.92
C ARG A 438 -7.17 16.75 2.44
N TRP A 439 -7.37 15.63 1.77
CA TRP A 439 -6.37 14.84 1.08
C TRP A 439 -6.72 14.78 -0.40
N ASP A 440 -5.84 15.28 -1.27
CA ASP A 440 -5.95 15.08 -2.71
C ASP A 440 -5.42 13.68 -3.04
N ILE A 441 -6.13 12.97 -3.92
CA ILE A 441 -5.87 11.57 -4.24
C ILE A 441 -5.52 11.46 -5.70
N HIS A 442 -4.41 10.77 -5.98
CA HIS A 442 -3.95 10.55 -7.34
C HIS A 442 -3.50 9.09 -7.54
N GLN A 443 -3.73 8.54 -8.73
CA GLN A 443 -3.27 7.20 -9.10
C GLN A 443 -2.54 7.19 -10.44
N TRP A 444 -1.39 6.52 -10.51
CA TRP A 444 -0.63 6.30 -11.75
C TRP A 444 -0.51 4.81 -12.03
N LEU A 445 -0.74 4.42 -13.27
CA LEU A 445 -0.61 3.03 -13.73
C LEU A 445 0.79 2.83 -14.33
N MET A 446 1.43 1.73 -13.98
CA MET A 446 2.64 1.23 -14.63
C MET A 446 2.24 0.04 -15.49
N GLU A 447 1.93 0.30 -16.78
CA GLU A 447 1.28 -0.68 -17.64
C GLU A 447 2.12 -1.96 -17.78
N TYR A 448 3.45 -1.81 -17.88
CA TYR A 448 4.35 -2.94 -18.09
C TYR A 448 4.37 -3.96 -16.94
N ALA A 449 3.98 -3.58 -15.73
CA ALA A 449 4.01 -4.42 -14.54
C ALA A 449 2.62 -4.70 -13.95
N ASP A 450 1.56 -4.13 -14.53
CA ASP A 450 0.21 -4.15 -13.94
C ASP A 450 0.18 -3.67 -12.47
N GLN A 451 1.00 -2.65 -12.20
CA GLN A 451 1.14 -2.02 -10.90
C GLN A 451 0.58 -0.60 -10.92
N MET A 452 0.21 -0.10 -9.75
CA MET A 452 -0.32 1.24 -9.57
C MET A 452 0.33 1.90 -8.35
N ILE A 453 0.57 3.20 -8.47
CA ILE A 453 0.93 4.05 -7.34
C ILE A 453 -0.30 4.82 -6.92
N ILE A 454 -0.61 4.81 -5.63
CA ILE A 454 -1.63 5.64 -5.00
C ILE A 454 -0.94 6.65 -4.09
N ILE A 455 -1.30 7.93 -4.25
CA ILE A 455 -0.85 9.02 -3.38
C ILE A 455 -2.06 9.69 -2.72
N PHE A 456 -1.90 10.01 -1.44
CA PHE A 456 -2.78 10.90 -0.67
C PHE A 456 -1.92 12.09 -0.21
N SER A 457 -2.16 13.29 -0.73
CA SER A 457 -1.36 14.49 -0.41
C SER A 457 -2.20 15.59 0.23
N THR A 458 -1.57 16.41 1.07
CA THR A 458 -2.13 17.65 1.60
C THR A 458 -1.10 18.79 1.41
N PRO A 459 -1.54 20.00 1.01
CA PRO A 459 -0.64 21.14 0.91
C PRO A 459 -0.10 21.55 2.28
N THR A 460 1.14 22.04 2.29
CA THR A 460 1.80 22.69 3.42
C THR A 460 2.39 24.03 2.94
N PRO A 461 2.75 24.97 3.84
CA PRO A 461 3.39 26.21 3.43
C PRO A 461 4.63 26.00 2.57
N GLN A 462 5.50 25.07 2.96
CA GLN A 462 6.74 24.73 2.24
C GLN A 462 6.55 23.82 1.01
N GLY A 463 5.35 23.30 0.74
CA GLY A 463 5.10 22.38 -0.37
C GLY A 463 3.94 21.41 -0.10
N VAL A 464 4.23 20.11 0.02
CA VAL A 464 3.21 19.08 0.25
C VAL A 464 3.69 17.96 1.19
N SER A 465 2.76 17.44 1.99
CA SER A 465 2.95 16.24 2.80
C SER A 465 2.05 15.12 2.28
N LEU A 466 2.55 13.90 2.15
CA LEU A 466 1.80 12.83 1.49
C LEU A 466 2.10 11.42 1.99
N LEU A 467 1.17 10.51 1.71
CA LEU A 467 1.34 9.07 1.82
C LEU A 467 1.41 8.48 0.42
N TYR A 468 2.30 7.50 0.24
CA TYR A 468 2.58 6.83 -1.02
C TYR A 468 2.50 5.31 -0.84
N LYS A 469 1.89 4.63 -1.82
CA LYS A 469 1.76 3.17 -1.84
C LYS A 469 1.81 2.60 -3.27
N ASP A 470 2.69 1.62 -3.47
CA ASP A 470 2.77 0.78 -4.68
C ASP A 470 2.00 -0.53 -4.47
N ILE A 471 1.16 -0.90 -5.44
CA ILE A 471 0.20 -2.02 -5.39
C ILE A 471 0.02 -2.65 -6.79
N SER A 472 -0.60 -3.84 -6.85
CA SER A 472 -1.18 -4.31 -8.12
C SER A 472 -2.38 -3.44 -8.51
N SER A 473 -2.63 -3.25 -9.81
CA SER A 473 -3.82 -2.53 -10.29
C SER A 473 -5.13 -3.24 -9.89
N ALA A 474 -5.09 -4.56 -9.65
CA ALA A 474 -6.23 -5.34 -9.18
C ALA A 474 -6.62 -4.98 -7.74
N ASP A 475 -5.65 -4.61 -6.90
CA ASP A 475 -5.87 -4.31 -5.47
C ASP A 475 -6.23 -2.83 -5.23
N ARG A 476 -6.39 -2.03 -6.30
CA ARG A 476 -6.57 -0.57 -6.22
C ARG A 476 -7.74 -0.13 -5.38
N THR A 477 -8.82 -0.91 -5.35
CA THR A 477 -10.02 -0.50 -4.61
C THR A 477 -9.87 -0.77 -3.12
N ASP A 478 -9.23 -1.90 -2.77
CA ASP A 478 -9.00 -2.29 -1.39
C ASP A 478 -8.01 -1.31 -0.73
N TRP A 479 -6.90 -1.01 -1.42
CA TRP A 479 -5.95 -0.01 -0.94
C TRP A 479 -6.49 1.41 -0.93
N MET A 480 -7.39 1.77 -1.86
CA MET A 480 -8.10 3.06 -1.79
C MET A 480 -8.95 3.15 -0.51
N TRP A 481 -9.61 2.06 -0.12
CA TRP A 481 -10.37 2.00 1.13
C TRP A 481 -9.44 2.10 2.33
N ASP A 482 -8.37 1.31 2.38
CA ASP A 482 -7.41 1.30 3.50
C ASP A 482 -6.75 2.67 3.69
N MET A 483 -6.28 3.30 2.61
CA MET A 483 -5.61 4.61 2.68
C MET A 483 -6.55 5.72 3.17
N LYS A 484 -7.83 5.69 2.80
CA LYS A 484 -8.85 6.63 3.33
C LYS A 484 -9.03 6.50 4.84
N HIS A 485 -8.95 5.29 5.38
CA HIS A 485 -9.07 5.06 6.82
C HIS A 485 -7.73 5.24 7.55
N LEU A 486 -6.60 5.08 6.86
CA LEU A 486 -5.27 5.25 7.42
C LEU A 486 -5.00 6.71 7.77
N VAL A 487 -5.42 7.64 6.91
CA VAL A 487 -5.19 9.08 7.14
C VAL A 487 -5.83 9.60 8.43
N ASP A 488 -6.87 8.94 8.95
CA ASP A 488 -7.43 9.22 10.28
C ASP A 488 -6.43 9.06 11.44
N PHE A 489 -5.34 8.32 11.23
CA PHE A 489 -4.31 8.06 12.24
C PHE A 489 -3.02 8.84 12.00
N VAL A 490 -2.97 9.64 10.93
CA VAL A 490 -1.78 10.42 10.58
C VAL A 490 -1.78 11.72 11.38
N GLY A 491 -0.66 12.07 12.02
CA GLY A 491 -0.39 13.38 12.60
C GLY A 491 0.47 14.23 11.67
N ILE A 492 0.03 15.46 11.37
CA ILE A 492 0.74 16.43 10.53
C ILE A 492 0.95 17.73 11.31
N SER A 493 2.13 18.30 11.18
CA SER A 493 2.43 19.69 11.54
C SER A 493 2.77 20.48 10.28
N TYR A 494 2.68 21.80 10.36
CA TYR A 494 2.92 22.69 9.21
C TYR A 494 4.13 23.57 9.49
N MET A 495 5.07 23.58 8.56
CA MET A 495 6.29 24.37 8.61
C MET A 495 6.43 25.17 7.32
N GLY A 496 7.05 26.35 7.44
CA GLY A 496 7.46 27.17 6.30
C GLY A 496 7.96 28.53 6.76
N THR A 497 8.45 29.32 5.80
CA THR A 497 8.85 30.71 5.99
C THR A 497 7.61 31.64 6.14
N LEU A 498 7.77 32.85 6.67
CA LEU A 498 6.63 33.78 6.80
C LEU A 498 6.04 34.15 5.44
N GLU A 499 6.88 34.25 4.40
CA GLU A 499 6.44 34.45 3.02
C GLU A 499 5.56 33.29 2.52
N GLU A 500 6.02 32.05 2.71
CA GLU A 500 5.25 30.84 2.38
C GLU A 500 3.93 30.77 3.14
N TRP A 501 3.93 31.07 4.44
CA TRP A 501 2.70 31.09 5.24
C TRP A 501 1.70 32.12 4.74
N LYS A 502 2.16 33.31 4.34
CA LYS A 502 1.29 34.33 3.74
C LYS A 502 0.68 33.84 2.43
N ALA A 503 1.45 33.17 1.57
CA ALA A 503 0.95 32.58 0.34
C ALA A 503 -0.06 31.44 0.62
N PHE A 504 0.23 30.59 1.61
CA PHE A 504 -0.62 29.48 2.04
C PHE A 504 -1.98 29.96 2.58
N PHE A 505 -2.00 30.96 3.47
CA PHE A 505 -3.24 31.55 3.98
C PHE A 505 -4.02 32.35 2.93
N ALA A 506 -3.39 32.74 1.82
CA ALA A 506 -4.07 33.35 0.68
C ALA A 506 -4.87 32.34 -0.17
N ARG A 507 -4.74 31.02 0.10
CA ARG A 507 -5.49 29.92 -0.54
C ARG A 507 -6.46 29.28 0.46
N PRO A 508 -7.72 29.75 0.58
CA PRO A 508 -8.68 29.19 1.52
C PRO A 508 -8.97 27.70 1.32
N ASP A 509 -8.75 27.19 0.11
CA ASP A 509 -8.90 25.77 -0.25
C ASP A 509 -7.77 24.88 0.30
N PHE A 510 -6.64 25.44 0.74
CA PHE A 510 -5.55 24.73 1.41
C PHE A 510 -5.78 24.61 2.93
N LEU A 511 -6.59 25.50 3.49
CA LEU A 511 -6.85 25.52 4.93
C LEU A 511 -7.82 24.40 5.29
N SER A 512 -7.39 23.51 6.17
CA SER A 512 -8.16 22.34 6.60
C SER A 512 -8.16 22.18 8.13
N GLY A 513 -9.18 21.51 8.67
CA GLY A 513 -9.37 21.39 10.12
C GLY A 513 -9.26 22.74 10.87
N PRO A 514 -8.46 22.83 11.95
CA PRO A 514 -8.25 24.06 12.72
C PRO A 514 -7.73 25.25 11.91
N LEU A 515 -6.94 25.01 10.85
CA LEU A 515 -6.32 26.07 10.05
C LEU A 515 -7.36 27.01 9.42
N LYS A 516 -8.59 26.53 9.16
CA LYS A 516 -9.70 27.35 8.63
C LYS A 516 -10.14 28.46 9.57
N GLN A 517 -9.90 28.30 10.88
CA GLN A 517 -10.29 29.26 11.90
C GLN A 517 -9.13 30.19 12.29
N MET A 518 -7.94 29.93 11.75
CA MET A 518 -6.74 30.71 12.03
C MET A 518 -6.64 31.89 11.08
N SER A 519 -5.93 32.92 11.50
CA SER A 519 -5.52 34.01 10.62
C SER A 519 -4.06 34.37 10.85
N PHE A 520 -3.37 34.73 9.77
CA PHE A 520 -1.96 35.08 9.80
C PHE A 520 -1.69 36.32 8.96
N SER A 521 -0.82 37.18 9.45
CA SER A 521 -0.29 38.33 8.71
C SER A 521 1.11 38.67 9.16
N TYR A 522 1.93 39.23 8.27
CA TYR A 522 3.22 39.78 8.64
C TYR A 522 3.60 40.99 7.77
N GLU A 523 4.39 41.89 8.35
CA GLU A 523 5.14 42.93 7.65
C GLU A 523 6.63 42.68 7.89
N ASN A 524 7.38 42.49 6.80
CA ASN A 524 8.84 42.30 6.82
C ASN A 524 9.53 43.48 7.55
N GLY A 525 10.43 43.15 8.48
CA GLY A 525 11.17 44.07 9.34
C GLY A 525 10.35 44.68 10.48
N LYS A 526 9.07 44.30 10.66
CA LYS A 526 8.19 44.93 11.65
C LYS A 526 7.54 43.93 12.60
N THR A 527 6.50 43.23 12.14
CA THR A 527 5.64 42.41 13.03
C THR A 527 5.07 41.21 12.30
N ALA A 528 4.94 40.09 12.99
CA ALA A 528 4.12 38.94 12.58
C ALA A 528 2.98 38.74 13.60
N ALA A 529 1.79 38.40 13.12
CA ALA A 529 0.63 38.15 13.94
C ALA A 529 -0.08 36.86 13.52
N LEU A 530 -0.34 35.99 14.50
CA LEU A 530 -1.06 34.73 14.35
C LEU A 530 -2.24 34.71 15.32
N ASP A 531 -3.44 34.49 14.81
CA ASP A 531 -4.60 34.10 15.61
C ASP A 531 -4.83 32.59 15.43
N ALA A 532 -4.73 31.85 16.53
CA ALA A 532 -4.86 30.40 16.58
C ALA A 532 -6.15 29.94 17.28
N GLY A 533 -7.13 30.84 17.47
CA GLY A 533 -8.37 30.54 18.16
C GLY A 533 -8.22 30.68 19.68
N ASP A 534 -7.60 29.68 20.33
CA ASP A 534 -7.40 29.64 21.79
C ASP A 534 -6.38 30.69 22.28
N PHE A 535 -5.49 31.14 21.38
CA PHE A 535 -4.56 32.21 21.64
C PHE A 535 -4.30 33.04 20.38
N SER A 536 -3.81 34.27 20.57
CA SER A 536 -3.19 35.06 19.51
C SER A 536 -1.81 35.51 19.94
N LEU A 537 -0.86 35.51 19.01
CA LEU A 537 0.52 35.92 19.20
C LEU A 537 0.85 37.08 18.25
N LYS A 538 1.45 38.15 18.78
CA LYS A 538 2.11 39.18 17.98
C LYS A 538 3.60 39.22 18.32
N ALA A 539 4.46 39.02 17.33
CA ALA A 539 5.91 38.98 17.51
C ALA A 539 6.61 40.08 16.71
N PHE A 540 7.71 40.59 17.27
CA PHE A 540 8.58 41.63 16.71
C PHE A 540 9.95 41.60 17.40
N ASP A 541 10.96 42.26 16.84
CA ASP A 541 12.29 42.41 17.43
C ASP A 541 12.20 43.22 18.76
N PRO A 542 12.73 42.75 19.91
CA PRO A 542 13.81 41.78 20.08
C PRO A 542 13.41 40.32 20.31
N VAL A 543 12.14 39.94 20.14
CA VAL A 543 11.68 38.58 20.42
C VAL A 543 12.27 37.59 19.42
N VAL A 544 12.03 37.79 18.12
CA VAL A 544 12.66 37.10 16.99
C VAL A 544 12.67 38.08 15.81
N PRO A 545 13.74 38.14 14.98
CA PRO A 545 13.71 38.90 13.74
C PRO A 545 12.53 38.49 12.86
N ILE A 546 11.81 39.48 12.30
CA ILE A 546 10.66 39.24 11.43
C ILE A 546 11.08 39.55 9.99
N GLU A 547 11.51 38.52 9.28
CA GLU A 547 11.95 38.59 7.89
C GLU A 547 11.17 37.59 7.04
N ASP A 548 11.24 37.71 5.70
CA ASP A 548 10.57 36.77 4.80
C ASP A 548 10.99 35.32 5.08
N LYS A 549 12.27 35.11 5.43
CA LYS A 549 12.87 33.81 5.75
C LYS A 549 12.72 33.36 7.21
N THR A 550 12.07 34.14 8.06
CA THR A 550 11.76 33.70 9.43
C THR A 550 10.87 32.46 9.35
N LEU A 551 11.23 31.40 10.06
CA LEU A 551 10.49 30.16 10.04
C LEU A 551 9.35 30.21 11.05
N MET A 552 8.19 29.70 10.64
CA MET A 552 7.07 29.43 11.53
C MET A 552 6.69 27.95 11.46
N LEU A 553 6.59 27.31 12.63
CA LEU A 553 6.10 25.95 12.80
C LEU A 553 4.81 25.98 13.63
N ILE A 554 3.74 25.43 13.08
CA ILE A 554 2.50 25.15 13.81
C ILE A 554 2.42 23.64 14.02
N ASN A 555 2.66 23.19 15.26
CA ASN A 555 2.47 21.79 15.63
C ASN A 555 1.02 21.55 16.01
N LEU A 556 0.36 20.70 15.22
CA LEU A 556 -0.97 20.20 15.54
C LEU A 556 -0.87 18.77 16.07
N ASN A 557 -1.47 18.55 17.23
CA ASN A 557 -1.48 17.26 17.89
C ASN A 557 -2.91 16.79 18.12
N PHE A 558 -3.05 15.47 18.27
CA PHE A 558 -4.25 14.90 18.88
C PHE A 558 -4.26 15.22 20.37
N LEU A 559 -5.35 15.81 20.86
CA LEU A 559 -5.49 16.21 22.25
C LEU A 559 -6.96 16.17 22.70
N LEU A 560 -7.19 16.26 24.00
CA LEU A 560 -8.54 16.41 24.56
C LEU A 560 -8.91 17.89 24.68
N LYS A 561 -10.07 18.27 24.17
CA LYS A 561 -10.71 19.57 24.38
C LYS A 561 -12.13 19.31 24.88
N ASN A 562 -12.42 19.67 26.12
CA ASN A 562 -13.69 19.35 26.80
C ASN A 562 -14.00 17.84 26.78
N ASP A 563 -13.00 17.01 27.09
CA ASP A 563 -13.08 15.54 27.08
C ASP A 563 -13.35 14.90 25.70
N GLU A 564 -13.38 15.69 24.63
CA GLU A 564 -13.49 15.20 23.24
C GLU A 564 -12.11 15.20 22.55
N PRO A 565 -11.73 14.11 21.84
CA PRO A 565 -10.55 14.10 21.02
C PRO A 565 -10.67 15.09 19.85
N VAL A 566 -9.67 15.95 19.69
CA VAL A 566 -9.53 16.88 18.58
C VAL A 566 -8.12 16.84 18.02
N TRP A 567 -7.96 17.20 16.75
CA TRP A 567 -6.69 17.58 16.17
C TRP A 567 -6.62 19.11 16.22
N ASP A 568 -5.74 19.68 17.05
CA ASP A 568 -5.72 21.13 17.35
C ASP A 568 -4.28 21.61 17.64
N VAL A 569 -4.10 22.93 17.67
CA VAL A 569 -2.80 23.58 17.84
C VAL A 569 -2.24 23.30 19.23
N ARG A 570 -1.11 22.60 19.27
CA ARG A 570 -0.38 22.33 20.52
C ARG A 570 0.74 23.32 20.74
N ARG A 571 1.38 23.80 19.67
CA ARG A 571 2.53 24.71 19.75
C ARG A 571 2.62 25.57 18.50
N ALA A 572 2.97 26.83 18.66
CA ALA A 572 3.40 27.71 17.58
C ALA A 572 4.81 28.23 17.89
N ILE A 573 5.72 28.12 16.93
CA ILE A 573 7.12 28.51 17.03
C ILE A 573 7.42 29.53 15.94
N LEU A 574 8.14 30.59 16.30
CA LEU A 574 8.86 31.46 15.37
C LEU A 574 10.35 31.27 15.61
N ALA A 575 11.12 31.06 14.55
CA ALA A 575 12.56 30.86 14.61
C ALA A 575 13.26 31.65 13.51
N GLU A 576 14.45 32.16 13.81
CA GLU A 576 15.32 32.76 12.80
C GLU A 576 15.77 31.67 11.81
N GLY A 577 15.52 31.87 10.51
CA GLY A 577 15.80 30.83 9.51
C GLY A 577 17.28 30.45 9.41
N SER A 578 18.19 31.41 9.63
CA SER A 578 19.64 31.20 9.64
C SER A 578 20.19 30.63 10.95
N ASP A 579 19.44 30.74 12.05
CA ASP A 579 19.92 30.36 13.38
C ASP A 579 18.80 29.72 14.22
N PRO A 580 18.76 28.38 14.30
CA PRO A 580 17.70 27.67 15.02
C PRO A 580 17.73 27.89 16.54
N ASN A 581 18.78 28.53 17.09
CA ASN A 581 18.86 28.85 18.51
C ASN A 581 18.18 30.17 18.88
N ASN A 582 17.86 31.01 17.88
CA ASN A 582 17.06 32.22 18.07
C ASN A 582 15.58 31.92 17.74
N PHE A 583 14.78 31.67 18.76
CA PHE A 583 13.38 31.29 18.58
C PHE A 583 12.51 31.72 19.75
N ALA A 584 11.21 31.78 19.52
CA ALA A 584 10.19 31.93 20.53
C ALA A 584 9.04 30.95 20.25
N TYR A 585 8.44 30.40 21.30
CA TYR A 585 7.24 29.60 21.15
C TYR A 585 6.23 29.82 22.26
N ILE A 586 4.98 29.55 21.90
CA ILE A 586 3.88 29.31 22.83
C ILE A 586 3.45 27.84 22.69
N MET A 587 3.22 27.19 23.82
CA MET A 587 2.85 25.78 23.90
C MET A 587 1.68 25.58 24.86
N ARG A 588 0.69 24.83 24.40
CA ARG A 588 -0.44 24.36 25.19
C ARG A 588 -0.07 23.07 25.93
N MET A 589 -0.34 23.00 27.22
CA MET A 589 -0.20 21.79 28.03
C MET A 589 -1.46 21.57 28.85
N THR A 590 -1.98 20.36 28.84
CA THR A 590 -3.21 19.98 29.53
C THR A 590 -2.87 19.20 30.80
N GLU A 591 -3.67 19.36 31.85
CA GLU A 591 -3.60 18.49 33.03
C GLU A 591 -3.77 17.03 32.62
N PRO A 592 -2.84 16.12 32.97
CA PRO A 592 -2.93 14.73 32.56
C PRO A 592 -4.16 14.02 33.15
N ASP A 593 -4.77 13.14 32.36
CA ASP A 593 -5.84 12.25 32.83
C ASP A 593 -5.37 11.42 34.05
N PRO A 594 -6.16 11.31 35.13
CA PRO A 594 -5.78 10.56 36.35
C PRO A 594 -5.42 9.09 36.14
N ARG A 595 -5.79 8.50 35.01
CA ARG A 595 -5.46 7.11 34.65
C ARG A 595 -4.06 6.95 34.08
N LEU A 596 -3.35 8.05 33.79
CA LEU A 596 -2.01 8.00 33.22
C LEU A 596 -0.94 7.65 34.27
N PRO A 597 0.23 7.14 33.84
CA PRO A 597 1.34 6.88 34.73
C PRO A 597 1.78 8.13 35.50
N LYS A 598 2.31 7.92 36.72
CA LYS A 598 2.80 8.98 37.61
C LYS A 598 3.78 9.96 36.94
N THR A 599 4.55 9.51 35.94
CA THR A 599 5.47 10.36 35.19
C THR A 599 4.78 11.56 34.52
N PHE A 600 3.58 11.38 33.95
CA PHE A 600 2.82 12.49 33.35
C PHE A 600 2.42 13.52 34.41
N HIS A 601 1.94 13.04 35.56
CA HIS A 601 1.53 13.89 36.68
C HIS A 601 2.72 14.62 37.31
N ASP A 602 3.85 13.94 37.49
CA ASP A 602 5.09 14.52 38.02
C ASP A 602 5.64 15.60 37.10
N GLU A 603 5.69 15.35 35.78
CA GLU A 603 6.11 16.35 34.79
C GLU A 603 5.18 17.56 34.80
N TRP A 604 3.87 17.33 34.76
CA TRP A 604 2.91 18.43 34.82
C TRP A 604 3.02 19.20 36.13
N GLN A 605 3.13 18.54 37.28
CA GLN A 605 3.30 19.20 38.58
C GLN A 605 4.60 20.01 38.62
N ASN A 606 5.71 19.45 38.17
CA ASN A 606 7.01 20.13 38.13
C ASN A 606 6.93 21.43 37.31
N TYR A 607 6.30 21.39 36.13
CA TYR A 607 6.28 22.53 35.22
C TYR A 607 5.14 23.52 35.53
N ALA A 608 3.93 23.02 35.79
CA ALA A 608 2.73 23.82 35.96
C ALA A 608 2.56 24.38 37.39
N LEU A 609 2.83 23.56 38.41
CA LEU A 609 2.58 23.93 39.80
C LEU A 609 3.83 24.47 40.48
N GLU A 610 4.94 23.73 40.37
CA GLU A 610 6.19 24.06 41.04
C GLU A 610 7.07 25.03 40.25
N ARG A 611 6.72 25.27 38.97
CA ARG A 611 7.41 26.20 38.06
C ARG A 611 8.91 25.93 38.03
N LYS A 612 9.28 24.65 37.99
CA LYS A 612 10.67 24.23 37.88
C LYS A 612 11.23 24.58 36.50
N HIS A 613 12.55 24.56 36.42
CA HIS A 613 13.26 24.61 35.16
C HIS A 613 12.65 23.61 34.15
N PRO A 614 12.41 23.99 32.89
CA PRO A 614 12.86 25.24 32.27
C PRO A 614 11.85 26.41 32.32
N TYR A 615 10.75 26.28 33.08
CA TYR A 615 9.64 27.25 33.11
C TYR A 615 9.58 28.11 34.39
N SER A 616 10.74 28.34 35.02
CA SER A 616 10.86 29.12 36.26
C SER A 616 10.77 30.63 36.07
N GLY A 617 10.78 31.12 34.83
CA GLY A 617 10.89 32.54 34.49
C GLY A 617 12.28 33.14 34.67
N VAL A 618 13.27 32.34 35.12
CA VAL A 618 14.65 32.78 35.32
C VAL A 618 15.49 32.40 34.09
N PRO A 619 16.17 33.36 33.43
CA PRO A 619 17.07 33.05 32.33
C PRO A 619 18.19 32.09 32.73
N TYR A 620 18.57 31.21 31.82
CA TYR A 620 19.64 30.23 32.00
C TYR A 620 20.42 30.03 30.70
N VAL A 621 21.57 29.36 30.80
CA VAL A 621 22.41 29.01 29.65
C VAL A 621 22.39 27.49 29.46
N GLU A 622 22.16 27.06 28.22
CA GLU A 622 22.22 25.65 27.82
C GLU A 622 22.94 25.57 26.48
N GLU A 623 23.98 24.73 26.40
CA GLU A 623 24.78 24.52 25.19
C GLU A 623 25.34 25.83 24.60
N GLY A 624 25.67 26.80 25.46
CA GLY A 624 26.22 28.11 25.05
C GLY A 624 25.17 29.13 24.58
N ASN A 625 23.88 28.78 24.61
CA ASN A 625 22.78 29.65 24.22
C ASN A 625 21.95 30.06 25.43
N SER A 626 21.41 31.28 25.40
CA SER A 626 20.59 31.83 26.48
C SER A 626 19.14 31.47 26.28
N LYS A 627 18.47 30.94 27.30
CA LYS A 627 17.08 30.47 27.25
C LYS A 627 16.29 30.99 28.44
N ALA A 628 15.00 31.21 28.25
CA ALA A 628 14.08 31.55 29.33
C ALA A 628 12.66 31.08 28.98
N GLY A 629 11.96 30.51 29.96
CA GLY A 629 10.57 30.10 29.79
C GLY A 629 9.76 30.28 31.05
N LYS A 630 8.44 30.43 30.90
CA LYS A 630 7.49 30.52 32.00
C LYS A 630 6.08 30.12 31.58
N ILE A 631 5.22 29.90 32.57
CA ILE A 631 3.76 29.86 32.36
C ILE A 631 3.26 31.28 32.10
N HIS A 632 2.32 31.43 31.17
CA HIS A 632 1.67 32.70 30.88
C HIS A 632 0.93 33.25 32.11
N GLY A 633 1.05 34.56 32.34
CA GLY A 633 0.56 35.28 33.52
C GLY A 633 -0.92 35.06 33.86
N THR A 634 -1.78 34.81 32.87
CA THR A 634 -3.20 34.48 33.06
C THR A 634 -3.45 33.28 33.98
N PHE A 635 -2.47 32.38 34.11
CA PHE A 635 -2.56 31.16 34.92
C PHE A 635 -1.77 31.23 36.24
N ILE A 636 -1.19 32.38 36.57
CA ILE A 636 -0.50 32.60 37.84
C ILE A 636 -1.56 32.92 38.90
N LEU A 637 -2.07 31.88 39.58
CA LEU A 637 -2.98 32.04 40.72
C LEU A 637 -2.18 32.13 42.03
N ASP A 638 -2.27 33.28 42.70
CA ASP A 638 -1.82 33.45 44.07
C ASP A 638 -2.73 32.62 44.99
N SER A 639 -2.33 31.40 45.30
CA SER A 639 -2.86 30.57 46.41
C SER A 639 -4.30 30.02 46.32
N VAL A 640 -4.77 29.57 45.15
CA VAL A 640 -5.99 28.72 45.05
C VAL A 640 -5.80 27.59 44.03
N THR A 641 -6.33 26.43 44.38
CA THR A 641 -6.46 25.21 43.58
C THR A 641 -6.77 25.53 42.11
N MET A 642 -5.95 24.99 41.20
CA MET A 642 -6.17 25.08 39.77
C MET A 642 -7.62 24.68 39.43
N PRO A 643 -8.34 25.44 38.60
CA PRO A 643 -9.63 25.00 38.10
C PRO A 643 -9.45 23.68 37.34
N LYS A 644 -10.26 22.65 37.66
CA LYS A 644 -10.26 21.37 36.95
C LYS A 644 -10.40 21.58 35.44
N ASN A 645 -9.65 20.80 34.65
CA ASN A 645 -9.76 20.71 33.19
C ASN A 645 -9.38 22.00 32.41
N LYS A 646 -8.34 22.73 32.82
CA LYS A 646 -7.82 23.87 32.01
C LYS A 646 -6.48 23.59 31.33
N ASN A 647 -6.43 23.98 30.05
CA ASN A 647 -5.21 24.10 29.28
C ASN A 647 -4.37 25.26 29.80
N LEU A 648 -3.08 25.01 29.99
CA LEU A 648 -2.09 26.01 30.37
C LEU A 648 -1.27 26.38 29.15
N PHE A 649 -0.89 27.65 29.07
CA PHE A 649 0.00 28.14 28.04
C PHE A 649 1.36 28.46 28.62
N PHE A 650 2.38 27.85 28.05
CA PHE A 650 3.79 28.06 28.35
C PHE A 650 4.40 28.89 27.24
N ILE A 651 5.23 29.86 27.62
CA ILE A 651 5.99 30.68 26.69
C ILE A 651 7.47 30.44 26.92
N PHE A 652 8.23 30.50 25.85
CA PHE A 652 9.65 30.21 25.89
C PHE A 652 10.37 30.95 24.77
N LEU A 653 11.60 31.37 25.03
CA LEU A 653 12.48 31.88 23.99
C LEU A 653 13.92 31.42 24.19
N GLY A 654 14.61 31.22 23.07
CA GLY A 654 16.04 31.00 22.97
C GLY A 654 16.71 32.14 22.22
N LYS A 655 17.94 32.47 22.61
CA LYS A 655 18.83 33.39 21.93
C LYS A 655 20.21 32.78 21.80
N SER A 656 20.78 32.92 20.62
CA SER A 656 22.10 32.42 20.31
C SER A 656 23.17 33.13 21.12
N GLY A 657 24.09 32.36 21.70
CA GLY A 657 25.17 32.88 22.53
C GLY A 657 24.71 33.35 23.92
N LEU A 658 25.63 34.06 24.59
CA LEU A 658 25.44 34.59 25.93
C LEU A 658 24.80 35.98 25.88
N VAL A 659 23.51 36.05 26.20
CA VAL A 659 22.70 37.25 26.30
C VAL A 659 22.47 37.56 27.77
N SER A 660 22.50 38.84 28.17
CA SER A 660 22.33 39.22 29.56
C SER A 660 20.95 38.80 30.10
N ASN A 661 20.89 38.48 31.39
CA ASN A 661 19.63 38.12 32.06
C ASN A 661 18.57 39.22 31.93
N ASP A 662 18.97 40.49 31.96
CA ASP A 662 18.05 41.63 31.80
C ASP A 662 17.42 41.66 30.40
N THR A 663 18.22 41.43 29.36
CA THR A 663 17.72 41.35 27.97
C THR A 663 16.79 40.15 27.79
N MET A 664 17.17 38.98 28.31
CA MET A 664 16.33 37.77 28.24
C MET A 664 15.00 37.96 28.99
N THR A 665 15.04 38.58 30.18
CA THR A 665 13.85 38.87 30.99
C THR A 665 12.96 39.90 30.31
N GLY A 666 13.54 40.92 29.68
CA GLY A 666 12.81 41.92 28.89
C GLY A 666 12.12 41.31 27.67
N ALA A 667 12.83 40.46 26.91
CA ALA A 667 12.27 39.76 25.76
C ALA A 667 11.13 38.80 26.15
N LEU A 668 11.29 38.05 27.26
CA LEU A 668 10.26 37.12 27.74
C LEU A 668 8.98 37.84 28.19
N ARG A 669 9.13 39.00 28.82
CA ARG A 669 8.01 39.85 29.21
C ARG A 669 7.32 40.44 27.98
N SER A 670 8.08 40.95 27.02
CA SER A 670 7.55 41.48 25.76
C SER A 670 6.75 40.41 25.01
N LEU A 671 7.26 39.18 24.93
CA LEU A 671 6.55 38.05 24.33
C LEU A 671 5.20 37.78 25.03
N GLU A 672 5.20 37.73 26.37
CA GLU A 672 3.97 37.53 27.15
C GLU A 672 2.93 38.63 26.92
N GLU A 673 3.33 39.90 26.99
CA GLU A 673 2.42 41.05 26.82
C GLU A 673 1.76 41.08 25.44
N ASN A 674 2.35 40.41 24.46
CA ASN A 674 1.84 40.30 23.10
C ASN A 674 1.17 38.96 22.79
N ILE A 675 0.89 38.17 23.83
CA ILE A 675 0.06 36.97 23.76
C ILE A 675 -1.28 37.27 24.43
N ALA A 676 -2.37 36.97 23.73
CA ALA A 676 -3.69 36.95 24.33
C ALA A 676 -4.19 35.50 24.39
N ILE A 677 -4.67 35.09 25.55
CA ILE A 677 -5.29 33.77 25.78
C ILE A 677 -6.80 33.95 25.88
N ARG A 678 -7.58 33.06 25.27
CA ARG A 678 -9.05 33.13 25.22
C ARG A 678 -9.72 32.06 26.07
#